data_AF-A0A0L8I482-F1
#
_entry.id   AF-A0A0L8I482-F1
#
_cell.length_a   1.000
_cell.length_b   1.000
_cell.length_c   1.000
_cell.angle_alpha   90.00
_cell.angle_beta   90.00
_cell.angle_gamma   90.00
#
_symmetry.space_group_name_H-M   'P 1'
#
loop_
_entity.id
_entity.type
_entity.pdbx_description
1 polymer ?
#
loop_
_entity_poly.entity_id
_entity_poly.type
_entity_poly.pdbx_seq_one_letter_code
_entity_poly.pdbx_strand_id
1 'polypeptide(L)'
;MSQSERVSVVPSGKVYGQLFEAQALLNSKLKQVERQREETKLKSSSGLLKLPFTYKLSDSAQKEEEVHKKFQCYPEARQESSALNVEMGEVKALPEIVVDKHSSDVTKRIKERRLKLHETSLEDMYQDLGVINSNIEVMLENCCKDFSEKVANIDKVTESLLEIEESDKNLMNFTFEELNKLQADVQSHTQCKLKYIQYLDYQFHEIENSRISQIQNVLFNYTNSFQEIAYLTTPEVYRLMETEVQIINQTLLNNKQSYTDIYTQLLLVSIEQDRKHHLNWKSLTTLWKNKNIQEILERFRQFMLTCVSVKPKEVEILLDEISIKFSNLLNEYKEHLQFLRNFLPPKCTKGLVEEWYGKINEVTEKLKKEKREFLMQMKTEYEKCNQKGLAKMHDEEVALVNSNACTEEKASELSAKYMLPLIQLQQKNFECSLATWDDDITKAMTCTTKKLDKVYAYISAIADIWLNHTQELEAQDQKLNQMFAENRERHNADNQAEEAKLDTILDALRQGPDGAALESNLNAALAILTRLKTSYQNFHAKQIGMTTLYIPMVKDKLYQYERDICKFFKLKRYNKLPFSQTDPNDDCICADTASTSPESSRKSSKTITSPSQQPSKLLSQTEKPSSSFDIQGPKSLVSLFL
;
A
#
# COMPACT_ATOMS: atom_id res chain seq x y z
N MET A 1 -73.29 52.93 14.41
CA MET A 1 -73.38 51.81 13.46
C MET A 1 -73.16 52.37 12.06
N SER A 2 -72.08 51.97 11.40
CA SER A 2 -72.08 51.04 10.24
C SER A 2 -72.62 51.70 8.96
N GLN A 3 -71.74 52.25 8.11
CA GLN A 3 -70.96 51.58 7.05
C GLN A 3 -71.77 51.34 5.76
N SER A 4 -71.29 51.93 4.65
CA SER A 4 -70.82 51.13 3.51
C SER A 4 -69.94 51.99 2.58
N GLU A 5 -68.75 51.50 2.22
CA GLU A 5 -67.78 52.18 1.36
C GLU A 5 -68.03 51.87 -0.12
N ARG A 6 -67.62 52.77 -1.02
CA ARG A 6 -67.64 52.51 -2.47
C ARG A 6 -66.29 51.98 -2.94
N VAL A 7 -66.28 50.71 -3.36
CA VAL A 7 -65.14 50.02 -3.97
C VAL A 7 -64.92 50.50 -5.40
N SER A 8 -63.68 50.79 -5.80
CA SER A 8 -63.29 50.94 -7.21
C SER A 8 -62.68 49.64 -7.74
N VAL A 9 -63.13 49.21 -8.92
CA VAL A 9 -62.71 47.96 -9.56
C VAL A 9 -61.47 48.20 -10.43
N VAL A 10 -60.41 47.41 -10.23
CA VAL A 10 -59.18 47.42 -11.05
C VAL A 10 -59.26 46.33 -12.13
N PRO A 11 -58.91 46.59 -13.40
CA PRO A 11 -59.22 45.68 -14.51
C PRO A 11 -58.18 44.58 -14.80
N SER A 12 -58.68 43.34 -14.89
CA SER A 12 -58.13 42.17 -15.63
C SER A 12 -56.73 41.62 -15.27
N GLY A 13 -56.69 40.33 -14.92
CA GLY A 13 -55.47 39.60 -14.54
C GLY A 13 -54.42 39.37 -15.64
N LYS A 14 -54.56 39.96 -16.84
CA LYS A 14 -53.53 39.87 -17.90
C LYS A 14 -52.20 40.49 -17.49
N VAL A 15 -52.22 41.62 -16.77
CA VAL A 15 -51.01 42.33 -16.33
C VAL A 15 -50.22 41.48 -15.32
N TYR A 16 -50.91 40.85 -14.36
CA TYR A 16 -50.28 39.95 -13.40
C TYR A 16 -49.71 38.68 -14.06
N GLY A 17 -50.40 38.11 -15.05
CA GLY A 17 -49.86 37.01 -15.85
C GLY A 17 -48.57 37.38 -16.59
N GLN A 18 -48.55 38.55 -17.24
CA GLN A 18 -47.39 39.05 -17.98
C GLN A 18 -46.18 39.34 -17.06
N LEU A 19 -46.41 39.87 -15.86
CA LEU A 19 -45.35 40.06 -14.86
C LEU A 19 -44.78 38.71 -14.39
N PHE A 20 -45.64 37.70 -14.17
CA PHE A 20 -45.20 36.37 -13.74
C PHE A 20 -44.42 35.63 -14.84
N GLU A 21 -44.85 35.73 -16.10
CA GLU A 21 -44.11 35.20 -17.25
C GLU A 21 -42.77 35.92 -17.44
N ALA A 22 -42.71 37.25 -17.30
CA ALA A 22 -41.48 38.02 -17.38
C ALA A 22 -40.47 37.62 -16.28
N GLN A 23 -40.94 37.39 -15.06
CA GLN A 23 -40.09 36.95 -13.95
C GLN A 23 -39.63 35.49 -14.11
N ALA A 24 -40.47 34.61 -14.66
CA ALA A 24 -40.06 33.25 -15.02
C ALA A 24 -38.99 33.24 -16.14
N LEU A 25 -39.14 34.09 -17.16
CA LEU A 25 -38.17 34.27 -18.24
C LEU A 25 -36.83 34.83 -17.73
N LEU A 26 -36.86 35.81 -16.81
CA LEU A 26 -35.66 36.36 -16.20
C LEU A 26 -34.88 35.31 -15.40
N ASN A 27 -35.58 34.54 -14.55
CA ASN A 27 -34.99 33.45 -13.77
C ASN A 27 -34.44 32.31 -14.67
N SER A 28 -35.09 32.04 -15.79
CA SER A 28 -34.59 31.08 -16.79
C SER A 28 -33.29 31.56 -17.45
N LYS A 29 -33.25 32.84 -17.88
CA LYS A 29 -32.04 33.45 -18.47
C LYS A 29 -30.88 33.51 -17.48
N LEU A 30 -31.11 33.89 -16.22
CA LEU A 30 -30.06 33.90 -15.19
C LEU A 30 -29.44 32.50 -15.01
N LYS A 31 -30.26 31.46 -14.86
CA LYS A 31 -29.80 30.06 -14.78
C LYS A 31 -29.15 29.51 -16.05
N GLN A 32 -29.29 30.20 -17.19
CA GLN A 32 -28.59 29.88 -18.44
C GLN A 32 -27.23 30.59 -18.50
N VAL A 33 -27.17 31.86 -18.08
CA VAL A 33 -25.93 32.64 -17.97
C VAL A 33 -24.98 32.02 -16.93
N GLU A 34 -25.50 31.55 -15.79
CA GLU A 34 -24.71 30.83 -14.78
C GLU A 34 -24.06 29.56 -15.34
N ARG A 35 -24.85 28.71 -16.02
CA ARG A 35 -24.32 27.49 -16.68
C ARG A 35 -23.28 27.81 -17.75
N GLN A 36 -23.50 28.85 -18.56
CA GLN A 36 -22.48 29.29 -19.53
C GLN A 36 -21.19 29.80 -18.84
N ARG A 37 -21.29 30.42 -17.65
CA ARG A 37 -20.14 30.84 -16.82
C ARG A 37 -19.37 29.67 -16.20
N GLU A 38 -20.01 28.54 -15.96
CA GLU A 38 -19.38 27.31 -15.49
C GLU A 38 -18.73 26.54 -16.66
N GLU A 39 -19.41 26.40 -17.79
CA GLU A 39 -18.88 25.75 -19.00
C GLU A 39 -17.65 26.49 -19.58
N THR A 40 -17.60 27.82 -19.46
CA THR A 40 -16.45 28.63 -19.88
C THR A 40 -15.25 28.51 -18.94
N LYS A 41 -15.46 28.18 -17.66
CA LYS A 41 -14.35 27.92 -16.72
C LYS A 41 -13.68 26.56 -16.95
N LEU A 42 -14.37 25.57 -17.51
CA LEU A 42 -13.78 24.26 -17.80
C LEU A 42 -12.91 24.19 -19.08
N LYS A 43 -12.86 25.26 -19.90
CA LYS A 43 -12.22 25.23 -21.23
C LYS A 43 -10.96 26.11 -21.40
N SER A 44 -10.48 26.78 -20.35
CA SER A 44 -9.36 27.73 -20.47
C SER A 44 -8.32 27.61 -19.35
N SER A 45 -7.54 26.53 -19.38
CA SER A 45 -6.34 26.36 -18.56
C SER A 45 -5.07 26.28 -19.43
N SER A 46 -4.59 27.42 -19.94
CA SER A 46 -3.18 27.66 -20.33
C SER A 46 -2.96 29.07 -20.90
N GLY A 47 -1.80 29.68 -20.60
CA GLY A 47 -1.26 30.83 -21.35
C GLY A 47 -1.13 32.15 -20.56
N LEU A 48 0.10 32.67 -20.51
CA LEU A 48 0.41 34.02 -20.00
C LEU A 48 0.01 35.14 -20.99
N LEU A 49 -0.28 36.31 -20.41
CA LEU A 49 -0.10 37.67 -20.96
C LEU A 49 -0.65 38.01 -22.36
N LYS A 50 -1.62 38.95 -22.39
CA LYS A 50 -1.43 40.27 -23.02
C LYS A 50 -2.58 41.25 -22.70
N LEU A 51 -2.24 42.39 -22.11
CA LEU A 51 -3.03 43.62 -22.18
C LEU A 51 -2.92 44.25 -23.57
N PRO A 52 -3.91 45.05 -23.98
CA PRO A 52 -3.59 46.45 -24.26
C PRO A 52 -4.52 47.46 -23.53
N PHE A 53 -3.86 48.44 -22.90
CA PHE A 53 -4.13 49.90 -22.92
C PHE A 53 -5.19 50.40 -23.94
N THR A 54 -5.95 51.48 -23.73
CA THR A 54 -5.77 52.76 -22.99
C THR A 54 -7.12 53.17 -22.33
N TYR A 55 -7.20 53.92 -21.22
CA TYR A 55 -6.71 55.31 -21.06
C TYR A 55 -6.01 55.60 -19.73
N LYS A 56 -5.05 56.50 -19.84
CA LYS A 56 -4.04 56.91 -18.86
C LYS A 56 -4.64 57.50 -17.58
N LEU A 57 -4.26 56.92 -16.45
CA LEU A 57 -3.76 57.69 -15.30
C LEU A 57 -2.24 57.54 -15.31
N SER A 58 -1.52 58.66 -15.24
CA SER A 58 -0.09 58.69 -14.92
C SER A 58 0.19 59.90 -14.02
N ASP A 59 0.73 59.58 -12.86
CA ASP A 59 1.80 60.30 -12.17
C ASP A 59 1.66 61.80 -11.95
N SER A 60 1.21 62.13 -10.73
CA SER A 60 1.99 63.05 -9.90
C SER A 60 1.82 62.69 -8.42
N ALA A 61 2.80 61.95 -7.88
CA ALA A 61 3.23 62.22 -6.51
C ALA A 61 3.76 63.67 -6.45
N GLN A 62 3.75 64.30 -5.27
CA GLN A 62 3.89 65.75 -5.04
C GLN A 62 2.59 66.56 -5.25
N LYS A 63 1.75 66.56 -4.22
CA LYS A 63 1.09 67.76 -3.69
C LYS A 63 0.39 67.44 -2.36
N GLU A 64 1.14 67.50 -1.26
CA GLU A 64 0.57 67.65 0.09
C GLU A 64 0.09 69.11 0.29
N GLU A 65 -0.76 69.62 -0.61
CA GLU A 65 -1.14 71.05 -0.58
C GLU A 65 -2.46 71.38 -1.34
N GLU A 66 -3.48 70.50 -1.31
CA GLU A 66 -4.73 70.78 -2.07
C GLU A 66 -6.05 70.24 -1.46
N VAL A 67 -6.10 69.90 -0.16
CA VAL A 67 -7.36 69.51 0.53
C VAL A 67 -8.12 70.72 1.10
N HIS A 68 -7.46 71.84 1.38
CA HIS A 68 -8.07 73.06 1.96
C HIS A 68 -8.89 73.94 0.97
N LYS A 69 -9.42 73.38 -0.13
CA LYS A 69 -10.30 74.10 -1.07
C LYS A 69 -11.46 73.24 -1.58
N LYS A 70 -12.40 72.90 -0.69
CA LYS A 70 -13.74 72.41 -1.09
C LYS A 70 -14.92 72.86 -0.22
N PHE A 71 -14.67 73.51 0.92
CA PHE A 71 -15.70 74.17 1.72
C PHE A 71 -15.43 75.67 1.81
N GLN A 72 -15.67 76.38 0.71
CA GLN A 72 -15.57 77.85 0.67
C GLN A 72 -16.57 78.42 -0.33
N CYS A 73 -17.78 78.72 0.14
CA CYS A 73 -18.69 79.75 -0.40
C CYS A 73 -19.95 79.87 0.47
N TYR A 74 -19.92 80.77 1.45
CA TYR A 74 -21.02 81.73 1.58
C TYR A 74 -20.61 82.97 0.75
N PRO A 75 -21.48 83.53 -0.11
CA PRO A 75 -21.12 84.67 -0.93
C PRO A 75 -21.36 86.00 -0.20
N GLU A 76 -20.31 86.80 -0.03
CA GLU A 76 -20.49 88.23 0.27
C GLU A 76 -21.02 89.00 -0.95
N ALA A 77 -21.76 90.08 -0.71
CA ALA A 77 -22.64 90.68 -1.69
C ALA A 77 -22.00 91.77 -2.57
N ARG A 78 -22.41 91.88 -3.86
CA ARG A 78 -23.33 92.95 -4.32
C ARG A 78 -23.59 93.04 -5.84
N GLN A 79 -24.74 93.67 -6.13
CA GLN A 79 -25.14 94.47 -7.31
C GLN A 79 -25.77 93.83 -8.57
N GLU A 80 -27.09 94.06 -8.69
CA GLU A 80 -27.86 94.50 -9.87
C GLU A 80 -27.51 93.97 -11.28
N SER A 81 -28.41 93.17 -11.89
CA SER A 81 -29.50 93.72 -12.73
C SER A 81 -30.25 92.65 -13.57
N SER A 82 -31.45 93.03 -14.04
CA SER A 82 -32.28 92.39 -15.08
C SER A 82 -32.96 91.03 -14.82
N ALA A 83 -34.19 91.14 -14.31
CA ALA A 83 -35.43 90.57 -14.87
C ALA A 83 -35.50 89.08 -15.33
N LEU A 84 -36.46 88.35 -14.75
CA LEU A 84 -37.59 87.79 -15.51
C LEU A 84 -38.83 87.68 -14.60
N ASN A 85 -39.96 88.22 -15.07
CA ASN A 85 -41.22 88.27 -14.33
C ASN A 85 -42.00 86.96 -14.46
N VAL A 86 -42.65 86.49 -13.37
CA VAL A 86 -44.01 85.93 -13.42
C VAL A 86 -44.79 86.35 -12.16
N GLU A 87 -45.74 87.25 -12.37
CA GLU A 87 -47.03 87.43 -11.67
C GLU A 87 -47.14 87.13 -10.16
N MET A 88 -47.22 88.20 -9.36
CA MET A 88 -48.09 88.24 -8.19
C MET A 88 -48.90 89.54 -8.23
N GLY A 89 -50.22 89.44 -8.19
CA GLY A 89 -51.13 90.53 -8.57
C GLY A 89 -51.13 91.72 -7.61
N GLU A 90 -51.14 92.93 -8.17
CA GLU A 90 -51.39 94.16 -7.40
C GLU A 90 -52.80 94.16 -6.80
N VAL A 91 -52.91 94.52 -5.53
CA VAL A 91 -54.11 95.20 -5.01
C VAL A 91 -53.67 96.53 -4.41
N LYS A 92 -54.02 97.63 -5.11
CA LYS A 92 -53.78 99.01 -4.67
C LYS A 92 -54.97 99.54 -3.86
N ALA A 93 -54.71 100.66 -3.16
CA ALA A 93 -55.60 101.43 -2.28
C ALA A 93 -55.77 100.84 -0.87
N LEU A 94 -55.76 101.64 0.20
CA LEU A 94 -56.05 103.09 0.28
C LEU A 94 -54.88 103.98 0.75
N PRO A 95 -54.85 105.27 0.33
CA PRO A 95 -53.93 106.27 0.87
C PRO A 95 -54.51 106.93 2.12
N GLU A 96 -53.85 106.83 3.26
CA GLU A 96 -54.21 107.63 4.45
C GLU A 96 -53.36 108.91 4.49
N ILE A 97 -53.98 110.03 4.11
CA ILE A 97 -53.39 111.36 4.24
C ILE A 97 -53.43 111.76 5.72
N VAL A 98 -52.40 111.35 6.48
CA VAL A 98 -52.10 111.95 7.78
C VAL A 98 -50.89 112.86 7.64
N VAL A 99 -51.23 114.14 7.54
CA VAL A 99 -50.44 115.36 7.72
C VAL A 99 -49.02 115.16 8.28
N ASP A 100 -48.07 115.77 7.56
CA ASP A 100 -46.66 115.90 7.91
C ASP A 100 -46.45 116.36 9.36
N LYS A 101 -45.71 115.56 10.13
CA LYS A 101 -45.25 115.91 11.49
C LYS A 101 -43.80 115.50 11.63
N HIS A 102 -42.92 116.32 11.03
CA HIS A 102 -41.45 116.32 11.18
C HIS A 102 -40.83 114.99 11.66
N SER A 103 -40.78 113.98 10.77
CA SER A 103 -39.93 112.81 11.01
C SER A 103 -38.46 113.23 10.86
N SER A 104 -37.84 113.50 12.01
CA SER A 104 -36.49 114.04 12.10
C SER A 104 -35.45 113.08 11.50
N ASP A 105 -34.29 113.64 11.14
CA ASP A 105 -33.04 112.94 10.80
C ASP A 105 -32.77 111.72 11.72
N VAL A 106 -33.17 111.84 12.99
CA VAL A 106 -33.13 110.79 14.02
C VAL A 106 -33.88 109.50 13.62
N THR A 107 -35.03 109.54 12.95
CA THR A 107 -35.79 108.31 12.63
C THR A 107 -35.12 107.49 11.53
N LYS A 108 -34.51 108.14 10.53
CA LYS A 108 -33.69 107.46 9.51
C LYS A 108 -32.42 106.88 10.14
N ARG A 109 -31.70 107.67 10.96
CA ARG A 109 -30.53 107.19 11.72
C ARG A 109 -30.86 106.01 12.64
N ILE A 110 -32.03 105.96 13.27
CA ILE A 110 -32.45 104.80 14.09
C ILE A 110 -32.67 103.56 13.21
N LYS A 111 -33.33 103.70 12.05
CA LYS A 111 -33.54 102.58 11.13
C LYS A 111 -32.22 102.07 10.53
N GLU A 112 -31.31 102.95 10.14
CA GLU A 112 -29.98 102.61 9.65
C GLU A 112 -29.09 101.99 10.75
N ARG A 113 -29.16 102.51 11.99
CA ARG A 113 -28.47 101.91 13.13
C ARG A 113 -29.00 100.52 13.46
N ARG A 114 -30.32 100.30 13.39
CA ARG A 114 -30.94 98.98 13.58
C ARG A 114 -30.63 98.02 12.44
N LEU A 115 -30.60 98.50 11.18
CA LEU A 115 -30.13 97.71 10.03
C LEU A 115 -28.70 97.25 10.26
N LYS A 116 -27.79 98.19 10.56
CA LYS A 116 -26.38 97.86 10.76
C LYS A 116 -26.16 96.89 11.93
N LEU A 117 -26.90 97.05 13.03
CA LEU A 117 -26.88 96.09 14.14
C LEU A 117 -27.43 94.72 13.73
N HIS A 118 -28.48 94.67 12.92
CA HIS A 118 -29.02 93.41 12.39
C HIS A 118 -28.07 92.72 11.41
N GLU A 119 -27.42 93.47 10.52
CA GLU A 119 -26.36 92.97 9.61
C GLU A 119 -25.17 92.43 10.41
N THR A 120 -24.66 93.17 11.39
CA THR A 120 -23.58 92.69 12.27
C THR A 120 -23.98 91.46 13.07
N SER A 121 -25.17 91.41 13.68
CA SER A 121 -25.63 90.22 14.41
C SER A 121 -25.96 89.02 13.51
N LEU A 122 -26.21 89.23 12.20
CA LEU A 122 -26.25 88.14 11.22
C LEU A 122 -24.84 87.62 10.91
N GLU A 123 -23.88 88.51 10.71
CA GLU A 123 -22.46 88.17 10.51
C GLU A 123 -21.90 87.40 11.72
N ASP A 124 -22.18 87.86 12.93
CA ASP A 124 -21.85 87.18 14.19
C ASP A 124 -22.50 85.77 14.28
N MET A 125 -23.78 85.63 13.91
CA MET A 125 -24.47 84.33 13.88
C MET A 125 -23.81 83.36 12.89
N TYR A 126 -23.47 83.81 11.68
CA TYR A 126 -22.77 82.97 10.70
C TYR A 126 -21.35 82.60 11.15
N GLN A 127 -20.65 83.52 11.83
CA GLN A 127 -19.35 83.26 12.41
C GLN A 127 -19.41 82.21 13.52
N ASP A 128 -20.38 82.28 14.43
CA ASP A 128 -20.61 81.28 15.48
C ASP A 128 -20.95 79.90 14.90
N LEU A 129 -21.82 79.85 13.87
CA LEU A 129 -22.13 78.61 13.15
C LEU A 129 -20.89 78.04 12.42
N GLY A 130 -20.02 78.90 11.88
CA GLY A 130 -18.74 78.53 11.27
C GLY A 130 -17.73 77.96 12.27
N VAL A 131 -17.67 78.52 13.48
CA VAL A 131 -16.84 77.99 14.58
C VAL A 131 -17.35 76.62 15.03
N ILE A 132 -18.67 76.44 15.18
CA ILE A 132 -19.27 75.12 15.47
C ILE A 132 -18.90 74.11 14.39
N ASN A 133 -19.04 74.46 13.11
CA ASN A 133 -18.71 73.55 12.00
C ASN A 133 -17.23 73.14 12.03
N SER A 134 -16.32 74.11 12.20
CA SER A 134 -14.87 73.87 12.26
C SER A 134 -14.49 72.94 13.42
N ASN A 135 -15.06 73.14 14.60
CA ASN A 135 -14.82 72.28 15.76
C ASN A 135 -15.33 70.85 15.54
N ILE A 136 -16.52 70.71 14.95
CA ILE A 136 -17.12 69.41 14.65
C ILE A 136 -16.32 68.65 13.58
N GLU A 137 -15.87 69.32 12.52
CA GLU A 137 -15.01 68.71 11.50
C GLU A 137 -13.71 68.16 12.09
N VAL A 138 -13.04 68.89 12.99
CA VAL A 138 -11.84 68.41 13.71
C VAL A 138 -12.16 67.18 14.59
N MET A 139 -13.33 67.16 15.25
CA MET A 139 -13.75 65.99 16.04
C MET A 139 -14.00 64.75 15.16
N LEU A 140 -14.64 64.94 13.99
CA LEU A 140 -14.87 63.87 13.01
C LEU A 140 -13.56 63.34 12.42
N GLU A 141 -12.64 64.24 12.04
CA GLU A 141 -11.33 63.87 11.47
C GLU A 141 -10.50 63.06 12.47
N ASN A 142 -10.48 63.47 13.74
CA ASN A 142 -9.79 62.73 14.80
C ASN A 142 -10.42 61.34 15.02
N CYS A 143 -11.76 61.22 15.06
CA CYS A 143 -12.42 59.91 15.19
C CYS A 143 -12.11 58.98 14.02
N CYS A 144 -12.07 59.51 12.78
CA CYS A 144 -11.70 58.76 11.58
C CYS A 144 -10.23 58.28 11.61
N LYS A 145 -9.30 59.13 12.06
CA LYS A 145 -7.87 58.76 12.21
C LYS A 145 -7.68 57.65 13.24
N ASP A 146 -8.28 57.82 14.43
CA ASP A 146 -8.27 56.85 15.52
C ASP A 146 -8.81 55.47 15.09
N PHE A 147 -9.89 55.45 14.31
CA PHE A 147 -10.45 54.24 13.74
C PHE A 147 -9.51 53.62 12.69
N SER A 148 -9.01 54.43 11.76
CA SER A 148 -8.14 53.96 10.67
C SER A 148 -6.84 53.33 11.20
N GLU A 149 -6.24 53.88 12.26
CA GLU A 149 -5.04 53.31 12.88
C GLU A 149 -5.34 51.94 13.53
N LYS A 150 -6.42 51.86 14.32
CA LYS A 150 -6.83 50.62 15.00
C LYS A 150 -7.16 49.51 13.99
N VAL A 151 -7.89 49.83 12.92
CA VAL A 151 -8.21 48.85 11.86
C VAL A 151 -6.99 48.46 11.05
N ALA A 152 -6.11 49.41 10.66
CA ALA A 152 -4.90 49.08 9.92
C ALA A 152 -3.94 48.18 10.73
N ASN A 153 -3.92 48.29 12.06
CA ASN A 153 -3.16 47.38 12.91
C ASN A 153 -3.79 45.97 12.94
N ILE A 154 -5.11 45.86 13.09
CA ILE A 154 -5.83 44.57 13.04
C ILE A 154 -5.63 43.89 11.68
N ASP A 155 -5.73 44.64 10.58
CA ASP A 155 -5.58 44.11 9.22
C ASP A 155 -4.14 43.60 9.01
N LYS A 156 -3.10 44.33 9.44
CA LYS A 156 -1.70 43.86 9.38
C LYS A 156 -1.46 42.56 10.17
N VAL A 157 -1.98 42.45 11.39
CA VAL A 157 -1.84 41.22 12.18
C VAL A 157 -2.65 40.07 11.56
N THR A 158 -3.79 40.37 10.95
CA THR A 158 -4.60 39.35 10.26
C THR A 158 -3.93 38.88 8.96
N GLU A 159 -3.26 39.77 8.22
CA GLU A 159 -2.46 39.41 7.05
C GLU A 159 -1.26 38.55 7.42
N SER A 160 -0.49 38.88 8.48
CA SER A 160 0.66 38.06 8.89
C SER A 160 0.27 36.67 9.44
N LEU A 161 -0.93 36.54 10.05
CA LEU A 161 -1.49 35.23 10.40
C LEU A 161 -1.94 34.41 9.16
N LEU A 162 -2.11 35.06 8.01
CA LEU A 162 -2.53 34.46 6.74
C LEU A 162 -1.39 34.35 5.71
N GLU A 163 -0.18 34.79 6.04
CA GLU A 163 1.06 34.59 5.25
C GLU A 163 1.53 33.11 5.23
N ILE A 164 0.75 32.17 5.78
CA ILE A 164 0.93 30.73 5.57
C ILE A 164 0.57 30.39 4.10
N GLU A 165 1.55 30.51 3.22
CA GLU A 165 1.39 30.25 1.78
C GLU A 165 1.01 28.78 1.48
N GLU A 166 0.20 28.58 0.42
CA GLU A 166 -0.06 27.25 -0.18
C GLU A 166 1.22 26.51 -0.60
N SER A 167 2.29 27.28 -0.84
CA SER A 167 3.65 26.87 -1.23
C SER A 167 4.34 25.98 -0.19
N ASP A 168 4.06 26.19 1.10
CA ASP A 168 5.09 25.98 2.10
C ASP A 168 5.19 24.54 2.64
N LYS A 169 6.43 24.14 2.94
CA LYS A 169 6.77 22.89 3.66
C LYS A 169 6.25 22.93 5.09
N ASN A 170 6.04 24.12 5.63
CA ASN A 170 5.53 24.36 6.98
C ASN A 170 4.08 23.87 7.19
N LEU A 171 3.28 23.69 6.14
CA LEU A 171 1.89 23.23 6.29
C LEU A 171 1.78 21.85 6.98
N MET A 172 2.80 20.99 6.84
CA MET A 172 2.83 19.66 7.47
C MET A 172 3.29 19.72 8.94
N ASN A 173 3.87 20.84 9.39
CA ASN A 173 4.31 21.03 10.76
C ASN A 173 3.17 21.45 11.71
N PHE A 174 2.06 21.94 11.16
CA PHE A 174 0.87 22.33 11.93
C PHE A 174 -0.03 21.11 12.21
N THR A 175 -0.39 20.93 13.47
CA THR A 175 -1.49 20.06 13.87
C THR A 175 -2.85 20.66 13.49
N PHE A 176 -3.89 19.83 13.40
CA PHE A 176 -5.25 20.30 13.13
C PHE A 176 -5.78 21.24 14.24
N GLU A 177 -5.32 21.08 15.48
CA GLU A 177 -5.70 21.95 16.61
C GLU A 177 -5.07 23.35 16.49
N GLU A 178 -3.78 23.43 16.15
CA GLU A 178 -3.10 24.71 15.88
C GLU A 178 -3.72 25.44 14.69
N LEU A 179 -4.10 24.69 13.65
CA LEU A 179 -4.84 25.21 12.50
C LEU A 179 -6.18 25.82 12.99
N ASN A 180 -7.02 25.06 13.70
CA ASN A 180 -8.30 25.56 14.22
C ASN A 180 -8.15 26.77 15.17
N LYS A 181 -7.07 26.81 15.96
CA LYS A 181 -6.77 27.96 16.83
C LYS A 181 -6.49 29.21 16.00
N LEU A 182 -5.65 29.11 14.96
CA LEU A 182 -5.38 30.19 14.03
C LEU A 182 -6.65 30.71 13.33
N GLN A 183 -7.59 29.81 12.99
CA GLN A 183 -8.92 30.20 12.50
C GLN A 183 -9.70 31.03 13.53
N ALA A 184 -9.69 30.60 14.80
CA ALA A 184 -10.39 31.29 15.88
C ALA A 184 -9.79 32.68 16.15
N ASP A 185 -8.46 32.82 16.04
CA ASP A 185 -7.76 34.10 16.19
C ASP A 185 -8.14 35.08 15.05
N VAL A 186 -8.18 34.63 13.79
CA VAL A 186 -8.67 35.43 12.64
C VAL A 186 -10.15 35.81 12.79
N GLN A 187 -10.99 34.90 13.30
CA GLN A 187 -12.40 35.23 13.58
C GLN A 187 -12.53 36.28 14.70
N SER A 188 -11.70 36.18 15.74
CA SER A 188 -11.65 37.13 16.85
C SER A 188 -11.26 38.54 16.37
N HIS A 189 -10.27 38.64 15.47
CA HIS A 189 -9.88 39.91 14.84
C HIS A 189 -11.02 40.52 14.02
N THR A 190 -11.74 39.70 13.26
CA THR A 190 -12.92 40.14 12.47
C THR A 190 -14.03 40.64 13.38
N GLN A 191 -14.32 39.96 14.51
CA GLN A 191 -15.26 40.44 15.52
C GLN A 191 -14.80 41.74 16.19
N CYS A 192 -13.49 41.91 16.41
CA CYS A 192 -12.92 43.13 16.97
C CYS A 192 -13.09 44.33 16.01
N LYS A 193 -12.82 44.12 14.71
CA LYS A 193 -13.04 45.10 13.64
C LYS A 193 -14.51 45.55 13.57
N LEU A 194 -15.46 44.62 13.65
CA LEU A 194 -16.90 44.94 13.69
C LEU A 194 -17.28 45.80 14.92
N LYS A 195 -16.72 45.54 16.11
CA LYS A 195 -16.94 46.38 17.30
C LYS A 195 -16.39 47.80 17.12
N TYR A 196 -15.25 47.96 16.46
CA TYR A 196 -14.71 49.29 16.14
C TYR A 196 -15.56 50.04 15.08
N ILE A 197 -16.14 49.33 14.10
CA ILE A 197 -17.08 49.93 13.13
C ILE A 197 -18.36 50.42 13.85
N GLN A 198 -18.90 49.63 14.78
CA GLN A 198 -20.06 50.02 15.61
C GLN A 198 -19.73 51.20 16.54
N TYR A 199 -18.52 51.25 17.09
CA TYR A 199 -18.06 52.36 17.93
C TYR A 199 -17.90 53.66 17.11
N LEU A 200 -17.39 53.58 15.88
CA LEU A 200 -17.30 54.75 14.99
C LEU A 200 -18.68 55.32 14.65
N ASP A 201 -19.65 54.45 14.35
CA ASP A 201 -21.04 54.86 14.08
C ASP A 201 -21.68 55.56 15.28
N TYR A 202 -21.49 55.03 16.50
CA TYR A 202 -21.90 55.69 17.74
C TYR A 202 -21.26 57.07 17.91
N GLN A 203 -19.95 57.19 17.67
CA GLN A 203 -19.24 58.47 17.77
C GLN A 203 -19.75 59.50 16.76
N PHE A 204 -20.06 59.11 15.51
CA PHE A 204 -20.68 60.00 14.53
C PHE A 204 -22.07 60.50 14.98
N HIS A 205 -22.89 59.61 15.55
CA HIS A 205 -24.19 59.99 16.09
C HIS A 205 -24.08 60.99 17.26
N GLU A 206 -23.16 60.76 18.20
CA GLU A 206 -22.95 61.67 19.34
C GLU A 206 -22.39 63.03 18.92
N ILE A 207 -21.44 63.06 17.97
CA ILE A 207 -20.90 64.30 17.41
C ILE A 207 -22.01 65.10 16.70
N GLU A 208 -22.85 64.46 15.89
CA GLU A 208 -23.95 65.15 15.19
C GLU A 208 -25.08 65.59 16.15
N ASN A 209 -25.34 64.83 17.23
CA ASN A 209 -26.27 65.24 18.30
C ASN A 209 -25.75 66.45 19.09
N SER A 210 -24.43 66.50 19.35
CA SER A 210 -23.76 67.67 19.93
C SER A 210 -23.85 68.89 19.00
N ARG A 211 -23.59 68.70 17.70
CA ARG A 211 -23.75 69.73 16.66
C ARG A 211 -25.18 70.30 16.65
N ILE A 212 -26.20 69.45 16.65
CA ILE A 212 -27.62 69.85 16.72
C ILE A 212 -27.88 70.72 17.95
N SER A 213 -27.39 70.29 19.12
CA SER A 213 -27.61 70.99 20.40
C SER A 213 -26.94 72.38 20.43
N GLN A 214 -25.72 72.49 19.91
CA GLN A 214 -24.99 73.77 19.81
C GLN A 214 -25.67 74.74 18.83
N ILE A 215 -26.07 74.24 17.65
CA ILE A 215 -26.82 75.01 16.65
C ILE A 215 -28.15 75.51 17.23
N GLN A 216 -28.92 74.66 17.91
CA GLN A 216 -30.19 75.07 18.55
C GLN A 216 -30.00 76.22 19.54
N ASN A 217 -28.94 76.18 20.35
CA ASN A 217 -28.62 77.25 21.30
C ASN A 217 -28.27 78.57 20.57
N VAL A 218 -27.41 78.51 19.55
CA VAL A 218 -27.06 79.69 18.71
C VAL A 218 -28.33 80.28 18.09
N LEU A 219 -29.12 79.49 17.36
CA LEU A 219 -30.33 79.96 16.69
C LEU A 219 -31.36 80.55 17.68
N PHE A 220 -31.49 79.97 18.89
CA PHE A 220 -32.36 80.52 19.95
C PHE A 220 -31.86 81.89 20.45
N ASN A 221 -30.56 82.03 20.72
CA ASN A 221 -29.98 83.28 21.22
C ASN A 221 -30.07 84.40 20.18
N TYR A 222 -29.77 84.12 18.91
CA TYR A 222 -29.91 85.11 17.83
C TYR A 222 -31.38 85.41 17.48
N THR A 223 -32.31 84.45 17.61
CA THR A 223 -33.76 84.73 17.52
C THR A 223 -34.19 85.79 18.54
N ASN A 224 -33.74 85.65 19.79
CA ASN A 224 -34.04 86.64 20.84
C ASN A 224 -33.37 87.99 20.54
N SER A 225 -32.09 87.99 20.14
CA SER A 225 -31.35 89.21 19.77
C SER A 225 -32.01 89.98 18.62
N PHE A 226 -32.46 89.29 17.56
CA PHE A 226 -33.16 89.94 16.44
C PHE A 226 -34.53 90.52 16.84
N GLN A 227 -35.22 89.92 17.82
CA GLN A 227 -36.42 90.50 18.41
C GLN A 227 -36.11 91.76 19.23
N GLU A 228 -35.01 91.79 19.99
CA GLU A 228 -34.56 92.96 20.76
C GLU A 228 -34.09 94.13 19.88
N ILE A 229 -33.37 93.84 18.78
CA ILE A 229 -32.94 94.86 17.80
C ILE A 229 -34.15 95.54 17.13
N ALA A 230 -35.27 94.81 16.98
CA ALA A 230 -36.54 95.31 16.43
C ALA A 230 -36.36 96.06 15.10
N TYR A 231 -35.53 95.52 14.20
CA TYR A 231 -35.36 96.00 12.83
C TYR A 231 -36.44 95.43 11.89
N LEU A 232 -36.64 94.11 11.98
CA LEU A 232 -37.71 93.35 11.34
C LEU A 232 -38.92 93.25 12.27
N THR A 233 -40.10 92.97 11.71
CA THR A 233 -41.26 92.57 12.52
C THR A 233 -41.08 91.13 13.02
N THR A 234 -41.70 90.79 14.16
CA THR A 234 -41.57 89.45 14.76
C THR A 234 -41.90 88.29 13.79
N PRO A 235 -42.93 88.37 12.92
CA PRO A 235 -43.17 87.35 11.89
C PRO A 235 -42.05 87.24 10.84
N GLU A 236 -41.39 88.35 10.49
CA GLU A 236 -40.28 88.35 9.54
C GLU A 236 -39.01 87.75 10.14
N VAL A 237 -38.73 88.00 11.44
CA VAL A 237 -37.66 87.31 12.18
C VAL A 237 -37.90 85.80 12.16
N TYR A 238 -39.12 85.33 12.41
CA TYR A 238 -39.42 83.90 12.37
C TYR A 238 -39.25 83.30 10.96
N ARG A 239 -39.65 84.00 9.89
CA ARG A 239 -39.45 83.51 8.50
C ARG A 239 -37.98 83.45 8.09
N LEU A 240 -37.16 84.39 8.56
CA LEU A 240 -35.71 84.37 8.38
C LEU A 240 -35.13 83.13 9.08
N MET A 241 -35.44 82.94 10.37
CA MET A 241 -34.95 81.79 11.14
C MET A 241 -35.46 80.45 10.59
N GLU A 242 -36.70 80.38 10.10
CA GLU A 242 -37.26 79.19 9.44
C GLU A 242 -36.47 78.81 8.18
N THR A 243 -36.05 79.80 7.40
CA THR A 243 -35.23 79.59 6.19
C THR A 243 -33.84 79.05 6.56
N GLU A 244 -33.17 79.66 7.54
CA GLU A 244 -31.86 79.18 8.02
C GLU A 244 -31.94 77.79 8.65
N VAL A 245 -32.95 77.55 9.50
CA VAL A 245 -33.24 76.22 10.08
C VAL A 245 -33.46 75.18 8.98
N GLN A 246 -34.15 75.52 7.88
CA GLN A 246 -34.37 74.61 6.77
C GLN A 246 -33.06 74.26 6.03
N ILE A 247 -32.21 75.24 5.74
CA ILE A 247 -30.90 75.04 5.10
C ILE A 247 -29.99 74.17 5.97
N ILE A 248 -29.94 74.47 7.28
CA ILE A 248 -29.15 73.72 8.25
C ILE A 248 -29.69 72.29 8.39
N ASN A 249 -31.00 72.10 8.54
CA ASN A 249 -31.61 70.77 8.64
C ASN A 249 -31.34 69.91 7.40
N GLN A 250 -31.42 70.49 6.19
CA GLN A 250 -31.08 69.77 4.96
C GLN A 250 -29.61 69.32 4.96
N THR A 251 -28.70 70.14 5.48
CA THR A 251 -27.27 69.80 5.62
C THR A 251 -27.07 68.69 6.65
N LEU A 252 -27.69 68.78 7.83
CA LEU A 252 -27.62 67.75 8.88
C LEU A 252 -28.19 66.40 8.42
N LEU A 253 -29.26 66.40 7.63
CA LEU A 253 -29.83 65.19 7.02
C LEU A 253 -28.86 64.55 6.03
N ASN A 254 -28.24 65.35 5.16
CA ASN A 254 -27.22 64.87 4.21
C ASN A 254 -25.98 64.30 4.95
N ASN A 255 -25.57 64.91 6.07
CA ASN A 255 -24.48 64.39 6.91
C ASN A 255 -24.84 63.03 7.52
N LYS A 256 -26.02 62.90 8.15
CA LYS A 256 -26.49 61.64 8.74
C LYS A 256 -26.62 60.53 7.70
N GLN A 257 -27.09 60.86 6.49
CA GLN A 257 -27.08 59.93 5.36
C GLN A 257 -25.64 59.52 5.00
N SER A 258 -24.72 60.47 4.89
CA SER A 258 -23.31 60.20 4.57
C SER A 258 -22.62 59.29 5.61
N TYR A 259 -22.88 59.48 6.91
CA TYR A 259 -22.37 58.60 7.96
C TYR A 259 -22.95 57.18 7.84
N THR A 260 -24.25 57.06 7.53
CA THR A 260 -24.92 55.77 7.29
C THR A 260 -24.33 55.05 6.07
N ASP A 261 -24.04 55.79 5.00
CA ASP A 261 -23.41 55.27 3.79
C ASP A 261 -21.96 54.81 4.07
N ILE A 262 -21.20 55.53 4.89
CA ILE A 262 -19.86 55.11 5.34
C ILE A 262 -19.93 53.83 6.19
N TYR A 263 -20.82 53.78 7.18
CA TYR A 263 -21.00 52.60 8.05
C TYR A 263 -21.38 51.36 7.26
N THR A 264 -22.32 51.48 6.32
CA THR A 264 -22.73 50.35 5.46
C THR A 264 -21.62 49.91 4.50
N GLN A 265 -20.84 50.84 3.93
CA GLN A 265 -19.67 50.50 3.11
C GLN A 265 -18.58 49.79 3.93
N LEU A 266 -18.28 50.25 5.14
CA LEU A 266 -17.30 49.60 6.04
C LEU A 266 -17.73 48.19 6.42
N LEU A 267 -19.02 47.97 6.72
CA LEU A 267 -19.57 46.63 6.95
C LEU A 267 -19.45 45.74 5.70
N LEU A 268 -19.79 46.24 4.52
CA LEU A 268 -19.69 45.47 3.27
C LEU A 268 -18.25 45.03 2.98
N VAL A 269 -17.27 45.93 3.09
CA VAL A 269 -15.84 45.62 2.91
C VAL A 269 -15.39 44.58 3.94
N SER A 270 -15.80 44.71 5.21
CA SER A 270 -15.48 43.73 6.27
C SER A 270 -16.05 42.34 5.97
N ILE A 271 -17.30 42.26 5.48
CA ILE A 271 -17.95 40.99 5.09
C ILE A 271 -17.28 40.38 3.85
N GLU A 272 -16.87 41.18 2.87
CA GLU A 272 -16.14 40.68 1.69
C GLU A 272 -14.76 40.13 2.05
N GLN A 273 -14.05 40.78 2.99
CA GLN A 273 -12.78 40.30 3.54
C GLN A 273 -12.98 38.98 4.31
N ASP A 274 -13.92 38.93 5.27
CA ASP A 274 -14.26 37.70 6.03
C ASP A 274 -14.62 36.53 5.10
N ARG A 275 -15.43 36.78 4.06
CA ARG A 275 -15.74 35.78 3.03
C ARG A 275 -14.49 35.31 2.27
N LYS A 276 -13.53 36.20 1.97
CA LYS A 276 -12.25 35.83 1.34
C LYS A 276 -11.42 34.97 2.30
N HIS A 277 -11.32 35.35 3.57
CA HIS A 277 -10.60 34.60 4.60
C HIS A 277 -11.20 33.19 4.78
N HIS A 278 -12.52 33.08 4.92
CA HIS A 278 -13.22 31.79 5.00
C HIS A 278 -13.00 30.89 3.78
N LEU A 279 -12.98 31.44 2.56
CA LEU A 279 -12.69 30.65 1.35
C LEU A 279 -11.24 30.17 1.30
N ASN A 280 -10.28 31.05 1.62
CA ASN A 280 -8.85 30.71 1.64
C ASN A 280 -8.54 29.68 2.75
N TRP A 281 -9.21 29.81 3.88
CA TRP A 281 -9.12 28.86 4.99
C TRP A 281 -9.67 27.49 4.62
N LYS A 282 -10.79 27.45 3.89
CA LYS A 282 -11.38 26.22 3.38
C LYS A 282 -10.45 25.52 2.38
N SER A 283 -9.81 26.23 1.45
CA SER A 283 -8.82 25.63 0.54
C SER A 283 -7.61 25.11 1.32
N LEU A 284 -7.02 25.92 2.21
CA LEU A 284 -5.87 25.53 3.04
C LEU A 284 -6.17 24.26 3.88
N THR A 285 -7.34 24.21 4.52
CA THR A 285 -7.79 23.04 5.29
C THR A 285 -7.93 21.80 4.39
N THR A 286 -8.48 21.92 3.18
CA THR A 286 -8.56 20.78 2.25
C THR A 286 -7.20 20.33 1.72
N LEU A 287 -6.27 21.26 1.49
CA LEU A 287 -4.90 20.97 1.08
C LEU A 287 -4.14 20.25 2.19
N TRP A 288 -4.24 20.73 3.44
CA TRP A 288 -3.67 20.09 4.62
C TRP A 288 -4.17 18.65 4.78
N LYS A 289 -5.50 18.44 4.75
CA LYS A 289 -6.11 17.11 4.85
C LYS A 289 -5.61 16.18 3.75
N ASN A 290 -5.55 16.66 2.50
CA ASN A 290 -5.07 15.86 1.38
C ASN A 290 -3.57 15.52 1.50
N LYS A 291 -2.71 16.47 1.90
CA LYS A 291 -1.27 16.20 2.07
C LYS A 291 -1.03 15.19 3.20
N ASN A 292 -1.68 15.34 4.35
CA ASN A 292 -1.57 14.39 5.48
C ASN A 292 -2.06 12.97 5.10
N ILE A 293 -3.18 12.86 4.37
CA ILE A 293 -3.65 11.58 3.81
C ILE A 293 -2.58 10.94 2.90
N GLN A 294 -1.94 11.73 2.02
CA GLN A 294 -0.88 11.20 1.14
C GLN A 294 0.37 10.78 1.92
N GLU A 295 0.79 11.52 2.94
CA GLU A 295 1.94 11.15 3.78
C GLU A 295 1.68 9.82 4.50
N ILE A 296 0.50 9.64 5.10
CA ILE A 296 0.12 8.40 5.78
C ILE A 296 0.07 7.21 4.80
N LEU A 297 -0.51 7.41 3.60
CA LEU A 297 -0.52 6.38 2.55
C LEU A 297 0.89 6.04 2.04
N GLU A 298 1.77 7.03 1.91
CA GLU A 298 3.14 6.82 1.44
C GLU A 298 4.02 6.18 2.54
N ARG A 299 3.79 6.51 3.81
CA ARG A 299 4.37 5.80 4.96
C ARG A 299 3.95 4.33 4.99
N PHE A 300 2.68 4.03 4.72
CA PHE A 300 2.21 2.64 4.58
C PHE A 300 2.88 1.94 3.39
N ARG A 301 2.97 2.58 2.22
CA ARG A 301 3.70 2.04 1.06
C ARG A 301 5.17 1.77 1.38
N GLN A 302 5.86 2.70 2.04
CA GLN A 302 7.25 2.53 2.47
C GLN A 302 7.40 1.40 3.48
N PHE A 303 6.43 1.20 4.39
CA PHE A 303 6.40 0.03 5.27
C PHE A 303 6.25 -1.28 4.46
N MET A 304 5.33 -1.34 3.51
CA MET A 304 5.19 -2.49 2.59
C MET A 304 6.43 -2.67 1.70
N LEU A 305 7.20 -1.61 1.43
CA LEU A 305 8.47 -1.70 0.73
C LEU A 305 9.63 -2.13 1.65
N THR A 306 9.61 -1.84 2.95
CA THR A 306 10.78 -2.00 3.83
C THR A 306 10.67 -3.22 4.76
N CYS A 307 9.50 -3.45 5.37
CA CYS A 307 9.24 -4.64 6.19
C CYS A 307 8.86 -5.88 5.37
N VAL A 308 8.54 -5.70 4.09
CA VAL A 308 7.82 -6.73 3.31
C VAL A 308 8.47 -7.07 1.94
N SER A 309 9.18 -6.17 1.26
CA SER A 309 9.25 -6.27 -0.21
C SER A 309 10.04 -7.42 -0.84
N VAL A 310 11.03 -8.07 -0.19
CA VAL A 310 11.88 -9.06 -0.90
C VAL A 310 12.09 -10.40 -0.16
N LYS A 311 12.29 -10.43 1.16
CA LYS A 311 12.27 -11.64 2.01
C LYS A 311 12.22 -11.24 3.49
N PRO A 312 11.30 -11.79 4.30
CA PRO A 312 11.45 -11.78 5.75
C PRO A 312 12.75 -12.52 6.14
N LYS A 313 13.50 -12.02 7.13
CA LYS A 313 14.75 -12.68 7.56
C LYS A 313 14.48 -14.06 8.14
N GLU A 314 13.32 -14.20 8.76
CA GLU A 314 12.78 -15.44 9.31
C GLU A 314 12.56 -16.50 8.20
N VAL A 315 12.13 -16.07 7.01
CA VAL A 315 11.97 -16.94 5.82
C VAL A 315 13.34 -17.35 5.24
N GLU A 316 14.35 -16.47 5.30
CA GLU A 316 15.71 -16.78 4.86
C GLU A 316 16.39 -17.80 5.79
N ILE A 317 16.30 -17.61 7.11
CA ILE A 317 16.77 -18.59 8.11
C ILE A 317 16.08 -19.95 7.90
N LEU A 318 14.77 -19.96 7.66
CA LEU A 318 14.02 -21.20 7.45
C LEU A 318 14.41 -21.92 6.14
N LEU A 319 14.78 -21.19 5.09
CA LEU A 319 15.33 -21.78 3.86
C LEU A 319 16.67 -22.47 4.12
N ASP A 320 17.56 -21.84 4.89
CA ASP A 320 18.88 -22.39 5.19
C ASP A 320 18.80 -23.64 6.09
N GLU A 321 18.01 -23.60 7.17
CA GLU A 321 17.76 -24.75 8.04
C GLU A 321 17.24 -25.96 7.26
N ILE A 322 16.34 -25.72 6.30
CA ILE A 322 15.67 -26.78 5.55
C ILE A 322 16.51 -27.25 4.35
N SER A 323 17.35 -26.39 3.79
CA SER A 323 18.43 -26.79 2.87
C SER A 323 19.38 -27.78 3.53
N ILE A 324 19.77 -27.53 4.80
CA ILE A 324 20.61 -28.46 5.59
C ILE A 324 19.88 -29.79 5.83
N LYS A 325 18.61 -29.76 6.27
CA LYS A 325 17.80 -30.98 6.47
C LYS A 325 17.66 -31.81 5.18
N PHE A 326 17.33 -31.17 4.07
CA PHE A 326 17.23 -31.86 2.78
C PHE A 326 18.58 -32.44 2.33
N SER A 327 19.68 -31.69 2.48
CA SER A 327 21.03 -32.18 2.20
C SER A 327 21.38 -33.43 3.01
N ASN A 328 21.05 -33.47 4.30
CA ASN A 328 21.27 -34.64 5.16
C ASN A 328 20.47 -35.87 4.70
N LEU A 329 19.18 -35.71 4.38
CA LEU A 329 18.35 -36.80 3.83
C LEU A 329 18.84 -37.28 2.45
N LEU A 330 19.32 -36.37 1.60
CA LEU A 330 19.90 -36.70 0.30
C LEU A 330 21.23 -37.44 0.43
N ASN A 331 22.02 -37.17 1.48
CA ASN A 331 23.21 -37.96 1.81
C ASN A 331 22.84 -39.37 2.30
N GLU A 332 21.85 -39.53 3.19
CA GLU A 332 21.32 -40.84 3.60
C GLU A 332 20.83 -41.65 2.37
N TYR A 333 20.09 -40.99 1.46
CA TYR A 333 19.66 -41.57 0.19
C TYR A 333 20.84 -42.03 -0.69
N LYS A 334 21.89 -41.21 -0.77
CA LYS A 334 23.11 -41.48 -1.55
C LYS A 334 23.92 -42.64 -0.97
N GLU A 335 23.98 -42.79 0.36
CA GLU A 335 24.63 -43.93 1.02
C GLU A 335 23.91 -45.24 0.70
N HIS A 336 22.58 -45.26 0.75
CA HIS A 336 21.79 -46.43 0.32
C HIS A 336 21.95 -46.76 -1.18
N LEU A 337 22.11 -45.75 -2.05
CA LEU A 337 22.46 -45.98 -3.46
C LEU A 337 23.89 -46.52 -3.64
N GLN A 338 24.86 -46.11 -2.80
CA GLN A 338 26.22 -46.67 -2.85
C GLN A 338 26.28 -48.11 -2.36
N PHE A 339 25.45 -48.49 -1.39
CA PHE A 339 25.31 -49.86 -0.90
C PHE A 339 24.94 -50.87 -2.02
N LEU A 340 24.32 -50.40 -3.11
CA LEU A 340 24.03 -51.24 -4.29
C LEU A 340 25.26 -51.95 -4.88
N ARG A 341 26.47 -51.39 -4.69
CA ARG A 341 27.72 -52.03 -5.15
C ARG A 341 28.03 -53.35 -4.46
N ASN A 342 27.39 -53.63 -3.33
CA ASN A 342 27.56 -54.86 -2.55
C ASN A 342 26.61 -56.00 -2.99
N PHE A 343 25.69 -55.74 -3.93
CA PHE A 343 24.77 -56.76 -4.49
C PHE A 343 25.50 -57.65 -5.50
N LEU A 344 26.44 -58.43 -4.99
CA LEU A 344 27.17 -59.45 -5.72
C LEU A 344 26.79 -60.83 -5.15
N PRO A 345 26.36 -61.79 -6.00
CA PRO A 345 26.28 -63.20 -5.63
C PRO A 345 27.59 -63.70 -4.99
N PRO A 346 27.53 -64.54 -3.93
CA PRO A 346 26.34 -65.21 -3.38
C PRO A 346 25.49 -64.36 -2.42
N LYS A 347 25.94 -63.14 -2.07
CA LYS A 347 25.29 -62.30 -1.04
C LYS A 347 24.02 -61.59 -1.52
N CYS A 348 23.82 -61.53 -2.84
CA CYS A 348 22.64 -60.96 -3.46
C CYS A 348 21.42 -61.90 -3.28
N THR A 349 20.66 -61.72 -2.20
CA THR A 349 19.41 -62.45 -1.94
C THR A 349 18.20 -61.53 -2.14
N LYS A 350 17.04 -62.11 -2.46
CA LYS A 350 15.80 -61.37 -2.65
C LYS A 350 15.39 -60.53 -1.44
N GLY A 351 15.49 -61.11 -0.23
CA GLY A 351 15.22 -60.40 1.02
C GLY A 351 16.13 -59.19 1.25
N LEU A 352 17.41 -59.24 0.82
CA LEU A 352 18.31 -58.09 0.91
C LEU A 352 17.90 -56.96 -0.07
N VAL A 353 17.36 -57.30 -1.24
CA VAL A 353 16.83 -56.32 -2.21
C VAL A 353 15.57 -55.64 -1.66
N GLU A 354 14.68 -56.43 -1.06
CA GLU A 354 13.45 -55.94 -0.43
C GLU A 354 13.76 -55.05 0.81
N GLU A 355 14.70 -55.45 1.67
CA GLU A 355 15.15 -54.66 2.82
C GLU A 355 15.79 -53.33 2.38
N TRP A 356 16.65 -53.35 1.35
CA TRP A 356 17.26 -52.15 0.79
C TRP A 356 16.22 -51.19 0.21
N TYR A 357 15.26 -51.71 -0.54
CA TYR A 357 14.18 -50.90 -1.12
C TYR A 357 13.25 -50.33 -0.03
N GLY A 358 13.01 -51.11 1.04
CA GLY A 358 12.35 -50.64 2.26
C GLY A 358 13.03 -49.41 2.86
N LYS A 359 14.34 -49.47 3.10
CA LYS A 359 15.13 -48.35 3.64
C LYS A 359 15.06 -47.09 2.77
N ILE A 360 15.12 -47.23 1.44
CA ILE A 360 15.00 -46.06 0.56
C ILE A 360 13.57 -45.49 0.57
N ASN A 361 12.54 -46.33 0.69
CA ASN A 361 11.17 -45.85 0.88
C ASN A 361 10.98 -45.14 2.23
N GLU A 362 11.61 -45.61 3.31
CA GLU A 362 11.64 -44.90 4.59
C GLU A 362 12.25 -43.50 4.45
N VAL A 363 13.42 -43.36 3.80
CA VAL A 363 14.02 -42.04 3.51
C VAL A 363 13.11 -41.19 2.63
N THR A 364 12.40 -41.80 1.68
CA THR A 364 11.42 -41.10 0.82
C THR A 364 10.21 -40.59 1.63
N GLU A 365 9.74 -41.33 2.63
CA GLU A 365 8.69 -40.87 3.55
C GLU A 365 9.18 -39.80 4.54
N LYS A 366 10.42 -39.90 5.05
CA LYS A 366 11.06 -38.80 5.81
C LYS A 366 11.08 -37.52 4.98
N LEU A 367 11.50 -37.60 3.72
CA LEU A 367 11.55 -36.48 2.79
C LEU A 367 10.16 -35.86 2.53
N LYS A 368 9.11 -36.68 2.37
CA LYS A 368 7.70 -36.23 2.27
C LYS A 368 7.17 -35.61 3.56
N LYS A 369 7.68 -36.02 4.73
CA LYS A 369 7.36 -35.43 6.03
C LYS A 369 8.00 -34.05 6.16
N GLU A 370 9.32 -33.93 5.97
CA GLU A 370 10.03 -32.64 6.05
C GLU A 370 9.47 -31.62 5.04
N LYS A 371 9.08 -32.04 3.83
CA LYS A 371 8.39 -31.18 2.85
C LYS A 371 7.09 -30.59 3.40
N ARG A 372 6.26 -31.39 4.09
CA ARG A 372 4.99 -30.92 4.67
C ARG A 372 5.24 -29.93 5.80
N GLU A 373 6.24 -30.21 6.65
CA GLU A 373 6.63 -29.32 7.75
C GLU A 373 7.19 -27.99 7.21
N PHE A 374 8.05 -28.02 6.19
CA PHE A 374 8.54 -26.83 5.47
C PHE A 374 7.41 -25.94 4.96
N LEU A 375 6.47 -26.50 4.20
CA LEU A 375 5.37 -25.71 3.62
C LEU A 375 4.43 -25.15 4.70
N MET A 376 4.22 -25.87 5.80
CA MET A 376 3.43 -25.40 6.94
C MET A 376 4.13 -24.26 7.69
N GLN A 377 5.43 -24.38 7.94
CA GLN A 377 6.24 -23.33 8.57
C GLN A 377 6.32 -22.07 7.69
N MET A 378 6.62 -22.23 6.39
CA MET A 378 6.63 -21.11 5.44
C MET A 378 5.29 -20.39 5.38
N LYS A 379 4.17 -21.13 5.28
CA LYS A 379 2.83 -20.54 5.34
C LYS A 379 2.61 -19.75 6.64
N THR A 380 3.13 -20.23 7.76
CA THR A 380 3.00 -19.59 9.08
C THR A 380 3.79 -18.27 9.16
N GLU A 381 5.01 -18.22 8.62
CA GLU A 381 5.79 -16.96 8.57
C GLU A 381 5.22 -15.94 7.59
N TYR A 382 4.71 -16.39 6.44
CA TYR A 382 4.01 -15.50 5.50
C TYR A 382 2.70 -14.96 6.08
N GLU A 383 1.93 -15.78 6.81
CA GLU A 383 0.72 -15.35 7.51
C GLU A 383 1.03 -14.33 8.62
N LYS A 384 2.09 -14.52 9.41
CA LYS A 384 2.58 -13.50 10.37
C LYS A 384 2.93 -12.19 9.68
N CYS A 385 3.53 -12.23 8.49
CA CYS A 385 3.83 -11.02 7.72
C CYS A 385 2.56 -10.32 7.22
N ASN A 386 1.56 -11.09 6.77
CA ASN A 386 0.24 -10.61 6.37
C ASN A 386 -0.48 -9.91 7.55
N GLN A 387 -0.45 -10.53 8.73
CA GLN A 387 -1.01 -9.98 9.97
C GLN A 387 -0.29 -8.70 10.42
N LYS A 388 1.04 -8.60 10.30
CA LYS A 388 1.78 -7.35 10.52
C LYS A 388 1.33 -6.25 9.55
N GLY A 389 1.06 -6.59 8.29
CA GLY A 389 0.49 -5.68 7.29
C GLY A 389 -0.90 -5.16 7.66
N LEU A 390 -1.80 -6.06 8.09
CA LEU A 390 -3.15 -5.70 8.53
C LEU A 390 -3.17 -4.88 9.83
N ALA A 391 -2.34 -5.23 10.81
CA ALA A 391 -2.18 -4.44 12.03
C ALA A 391 -1.68 -3.04 11.69
N LYS A 392 -0.66 -2.92 10.83
CA LYS A 392 -0.13 -1.63 10.41
C LYS A 392 -1.14 -0.81 9.60
N MET A 393 -1.98 -1.44 8.78
CA MET A 393 -3.08 -0.78 8.08
C MET A 393 -4.07 -0.17 9.08
N HIS A 394 -4.41 -0.89 10.15
CA HIS A 394 -5.27 -0.37 11.20
C HIS A 394 -4.61 0.76 12.01
N ASP A 395 -3.32 0.67 12.33
CA ASP A 395 -2.58 1.78 12.97
C ASP A 395 -2.63 3.07 12.13
N GLU A 396 -2.49 2.95 10.81
CA GLU A 396 -2.54 4.10 9.89
C GLU A 396 -3.98 4.62 9.66
N GLU A 397 -4.99 3.74 9.72
CA GLU A 397 -6.42 4.13 9.75
C GLU A 397 -6.76 4.92 11.02
N VAL A 398 -6.29 4.46 12.18
CA VAL A 398 -6.41 5.18 13.46
C VAL A 398 -5.64 6.51 13.42
N ALA A 399 -4.46 6.57 12.79
CA ALA A 399 -3.71 7.81 12.60
C ALA A 399 -4.43 8.82 11.69
N LEU A 400 -5.11 8.35 10.63
CA LEU A 400 -5.93 9.16 9.73
C LEU A 400 -7.12 9.82 10.46
N VAL A 401 -7.78 9.07 11.37
CA VAL A 401 -8.90 9.57 12.17
C VAL A 401 -8.42 10.49 13.29
N ASN A 402 -7.42 10.08 14.08
CA ASN A 402 -6.90 10.86 15.20
C ASN A 402 -6.29 12.21 14.77
N SER A 403 -5.71 12.28 13.56
CA SER A 403 -5.24 13.54 13.00
C SER A 403 -6.35 14.43 12.42
N ASN A 404 -7.63 14.01 12.49
CA ASN A 404 -8.78 14.70 11.88
C ASN A 404 -8.66 14.94 10.35
N ALA A 405 -7.77 14.18 9.69
CA ALA A 405 -7.55 14.27 8.24
C ALA A 405 -8.77 13.79 7.45
N CYS A 406 -9.44 12.74 7.93
CA CYS A 406 -10.70 12.25 7.38
C CYS A 406 -11.62 11.65 8.46
N THR A 407 -12.88 11.41 8.10
CA THR A 407 -13.82 10.63 8.91
C THR A 407 -13.46 9.15 8.89
N GLU A 408 -13.96 8.38 9.86
CA GLU A 408 -13.78 6.93 9.97
C GLU A 408 -14.20 6.20 8.68
N GLU A 409 -15.41 6.45 8.17
CA GLU A 409 -15.89 5.88 6.89
C GLU A 409 -14.92 6.12 5.72
N LYS A 410 -14.34 7.32 5.64
CA LYS A 410 -13.40 7.69 4.58
C LYS A 410 -12.00 7.10 4.82
N ALA A 411 -11.59 6.92 6.07
CA ALA A 411 -10.37 6.20 6.40
C ALA A 411 -10.47 4.74 5.94
N SER A 412 -11.62 4.09 6.18
CA SER A 412 -11.91 2.74 5.71
C SER A 412 -12.05 2.63 4.19
N GLU A 413 -12.62 3.63 3.50
CA GLU A 413 -12.61 3.68 2.03
C GLU A 413 -11.18 3.76 1.48
N LEU A 414 -10.34 4.62 2.07
CA LEU A 414 -8.95 4.81 1.65
C LEU A 414 -8.09 3.57 1.94
N SER A 415 -8.25 2.92 3.10
CA SER A 415 -7.53 1.69 3.45
C SER A 415 -7.92 0.56 2.50
N ALA A 416 -9.23 0.34 2.26
CA ALA A 416 -9.73 -0.66 1.31
C ALA A 416 -9.26 -0.40 -0.13
N LYS A 417 -9.14 0.86 -0.55
CA LYS A 417 -8.77 1.24 -1.92
C LYS A 417 -7.27 1.24 -2.21
N TYR A 418 -6.43 1.59 -1.23
CA TYR A 418 -5.00 1.84 -1.44
C TYR A 418 -4.05 1.01 -0.58
N MET A 419 -4.46 0.60 0.63
CA MET A 419 -3.61 -0.20 1.54
C MET A 419 -3.85 -1.70 1.34
N LEU A 420 -5.11 -2.13 1.40
CA LEU A 420 -5.53 -3.53 1.28
C LEU A 420 -5.04 -4.21 -0.03
N PRO A 421 -5.05 -3.58 -1.22
CA PRO A 421 -4.56 -4.21 -2.44
C PRO A 421 -3.05 -4.53 -2.41
N LEU A 422 -2.25 -3.79 -1.63
CA LEU A 422 -0.82 -4.05 -1.47
C LEU A 422 -0.59 -5.31 -0.61
N ILE A 423 -1.39 -5.47 0.46
CA ILE A 423 -1.41 -6.67 1.31
C ILE A 423 -1.84 -7.89 0.48
N GLN A 424 -2.93 -7.76 -0.29
CA GLN A 424 -3.42 -8.84 -1.16
C GLN A 424 -2.43 -9.24 -2.27
N LEU A 425 -1.73 -8.27 -2.87
CA LEU A 425 -0.71 -8.54 -3.88
C LEU A 425 0.47 -9.32 -3.27
N GLN A 426 0.92 -8.94 -2.07
CA GLN A 426 1.94 -9.66 -1.32
C GLN A 426 1.50 -11.10 -1.00
N GLN A 427 0.29 -11.26 -0.44
CA GLN A 427 -0.28 -12.58 -0.13
C GLN A 427 -0.29 -13.48 -1.37
N LYS A 428 -0.79 -12.97 -2.50
CA LYS A 428 -0.81 -13.70 -3.78
C LYS A 428 0.59 -14.13 -4.24
N ASN A 429 1.59 -13.25 -4.11
CA ASN A 429 2.97 -13.57 -4.47
C ASN A 429 3.55 -14.70 -3.60
N PHE A 430 3.22 -14.72 -2.30
CA PHE A 430 3.62 -15.80 -1.40
C PHE A 430 2.89 -17.11 -1.70
N GLU A 431 1.58 -17.08 -1.96
CA GLU A 431 0.80 -18.26 -2.37
C GLU A 431 1.32 -18.87 -3.67
N CYS A 432 1.63 -18.04 -4.68
CA CYS A 432 2.27 -18.51 -5.92
C CYS A 432 3.67 -19.11 -5.68
N SER A 433 4.46 -18.54 -4.77
CA SER A 433 5.79 -19.06 -4.42
C SER A 433 5.70 -20.43 -3.72
N LEU A 434 4.80 -20.55 -2.73
CA LEU A 434 4.51 -21.81 -2.03
C LEU A 434 4.04 -22.91 -3.00
N ALA A 435 3.10 -22.59 -3.89
CA ALA A 435 2.59 -23.53 -4.89
C ALA A 435 3.69 -24.00 -5.85
N THR A 436 4.60 -23.10 -6.25
CA THR A 436 5.75 -23.45 -7.11
C THR A 436 6.69 -24.42 -6.39
N TRP A 437 7.03 -24.16 -5.13
CA TRP A 437 7.88 -25.07 -4.34
C TRP A 437 7.21 -26.43 -4.08
N ASP A 438 5.91 -26.46 -3.78
CA ASP A 438 5.16 -27.69 -3.59
C ASP A 438 5.18 -28.58 -4.85
N ASP A 439 4.94 -27.98 -6.01
CA ASP A 439 4.94 -28.63 -7.32
C ASP A 439 6.34 -29.11 -7.75
N ASP A 440 7.36 -28.24 -7.68
CA ASP A 440 8.74 -28.60 -8.06
C ASP A 440 9.31 -29.74 -7.20
N ILE A 441 9.11 -29.69 -5.88
CA ILE A 441 9.55 -30.77 -4.98
C ILE A 441 8.76 -32.05 -5.25
N THR A 442 7.45 -31.98 -5.53
CA THR A 442 6.64 -33.16 -5.89
C THR A 442 7.09 -33.79 -7.21
N LYS A 443 7.37 -32.97 -8.23
CA LYS A 443 7.90 -33.42 -9.52
C LYS A 443 9.26 -34.10 -9.35
N ALA A 444 10.16 -33.53 -8.56
CA ALA A 444 11.45 -34.14 -8.23
C ALA A 444 11.28 -35.50 -7.54
N MET A 445 10.52 -35.56 -6.43
CA MET A 445 10.25 -36.80 -5.68
C MET A 445 9.63 -37.90 -6.54
N THR A 446 8.59 -37.57 -7.32
CA THR A 446 7.89 -38.56 -8.16
C THR A 446 8.75 -39.03 -9.34
N CYS A 447 9.61 -38.18 -9.89
CA CYS A 447 10.60 -38.56 -10.89
C CYS A 447 11.64 -39.52 -10.30
N THR A 448 12.15 -39.23 -9.11
CA THR A 448 13.15 -40.05 -8.41
C THR A 448 12.57 -41.42 -8.00
N THR A 449 11.35 -41.47 -7.46
CA THR A 449 10.66 -42.73 -7.14
C THR A 449 10.52 -43.60 -8.40
N LYS A 450 9.99 -43.05 -9.51
CA LYS A 450 9.86 -43.77 -10.79
C LYS A 450 11.17 -44.27 -11.39
N LYS A 451 12.31 -43.64 -11.07
CA LYS A 451 13.65 -44.13 -11.43
C LYS A 451 14.06 -45.28 -10.51
N LEU A 452 13.83 -45.13 -9.20
CA LEU A 452 14.13 -46.14 -8.19
C LEU A 452 13.36 -47.45 -8.43
N ASP A 453 12.07 -47.38 -8.78
CA ASP A 453 11.23 -48.55 -9.10
C ASP A 453 11.86 -49.42 -10.20
N LYS A 454 12.48 -48.78 -11.19
CA LYS A 454 13.20 -49.46 -12.29
C LYS A 454 14.52 -50.07 -11.82
N VAL A 455 15.23 -49.42 -10.90
CA VAL A 455 16.45 -49.96 -10.28
C VAL A 455 16.12 -51.17 -9.41
N TYR A 456 15.06 -51.08 -8.60
CA TYR A 456 14.54 -52.20 -7.81
C TYR A 456 14.16 -53.39 -8.69
N ALA A 457 13.35 -53.17 -9.73
CA ALA A 457 12.96 -54.23 -10.67
C ALA A 457 14.18 -54.88 -11.37
N TYR A 458 15.19 -54.06 -11.72
CA TYR A 458 16.43 -54.54 -12.34
C TYR A 458 17.27 -55.41 -11.39
N ILE A 459 17.43 -55.01 -10.13
CA ILE A 459 18.25 -55.72 -9.14
C ILE A 459 17.52 -56.94 -8.59
N SER A 460 16.21 -56.87 -8.41
CA SER A 460 15.36 -58.02 -8.07
C SER A 460 15.48 -59.13 -9.12
N ALA A 461 15.45 -58.78 -10.42
CA ALA A 461 15.66 -59.74 -11.49
C ALA A 461 17.07 -60.39 -11.49
N ILE A 462 18.12 -59.66 -11.05
CA ILE A 462 19.46 -60.26 -10.86
C ILE A 462 19.45 -61.25 -9.69
N ALA A 463 18.80 -60.90 -8.57
CA ALA A 463 18.64 -61.79 -7.42
C ALA A 463 17.83 -63.06 -7.77
N ASP A 464 16.78 -62.93 -8.58
CA ASP A 464 15.99 -64.07 -9.05
C ASP A 464 16.81 -65.01 -9.96
N ILE A 465 17.72 -64.49 -10.80
CA ILE A 465 18.64 -65.35 -11.61
C ILE A 465 19.60 -66.15 -10.72
N TRP A 466 20.16 -65.53 -9.67
CA TRP A 466 21.00 -66.25 -8.70
C TRP A 466 20.20 -67.29 -7.92
N LEU A 467 19.00 -66.94 -7.44
CA LEU A 467 18.12 -67.84 -6.71
C LEU A 467 17.77 -69.09 -7.55
N ASN A 468 17.35 -68.89 -8.81
CA ASN A 468 17.05 -69.98 -9.72
C ASN A 468 18.25 -70.89 -9.94
N HIS A 469 19.46 -70.33 -10.11
CA HIS A 469 20.68 -71.13 -10.24
C HIS A 469 20.97 -71.97 -8.98
N THR A 470 20.82 -71.39 -7.78
CA THR A 470 21.02 -72.13 -6.52
C THR A 470 20.01 -73.25 -6.34
N GLN A 471 18.74 -73.04 -6.66
CA GLN A 471 17.68 -74.06 -6.60
C GLN A 471 17.90 -75.16 -7.64
N GLU A 472 18.30 -74.81 -8.87
CA GLU A 472 18.62 -75.79 -9.90
C GLU A 472 19.87 -76.62 -9.58
N LEU A 473 20.84 -76.05 -8.86
CA LEU A 473 22.02 -76.77 -8.39
C LEU A 473 21.63 -77.75 -7.26
N GLU A 474 20.93 -77.27 -6.24
CA GLU A 474 20.47 -78.08 -5.12
C GLU A 474 19.60 -79.25 -5.58
N ALA A 475 18.72 -79.05 -6.57
CA ALA A 475 17.90 -80.11 -7.15
C ALA A 475 18.73 -81.20 -7.86
N GLN A 476 19.88 -80.86 -8.45
CA GLN A 476 20.79 -81.86 -9.03
C GLN A 476 21.61 -82.57 -7.94
N ASP A 477 22.04 -81.86 -6.90
CA ASP A 477 22.72 -82.45 -5.74
C ASP A 477 21.81 -83.45 -5.02
N GLN A 478 20.54 -83.10 -4.80
CA GLN A 478 19.52 -84.00 -4.24
C GLN A 478 19.33 -85.25 -5.13
N LYS A 479 19.28 -85.08 -6.45
CA LYS A 479 19.18 -86.20 -7.41
C LYS A 479 20.41 -87.13 -7.37
N LEU A 480 21.61 -86.57 -7.25
CA LEU A 480 22.84 -87.37 -7.13
C LEU A 480 22.87 -88.13 -5.79
N ASN A 481 22.48 -87.47 -4.70
CA ASN A 481 22.32 -88.10 -3.38
C ASN A 481 21.29 -89.23 -3.39
N GLN A 482 20.18 -89.08 -4.12
CA GLN A 482 19.21 -90.15 -4.34
C GLN A 482 19.84 -91.33 -5.08
N MET A 483 20.58 -91.10 -6.17
CA MET A 483 21.29 -92.18 -6.89
C MET A 483 22.28 -92.94 -6.01
N PHE A 484 22.99 -92.23 -5.12
CA PHE A 484 23.88 -92.85 -4.14
C PHE A 484 23.12 -93.70 -3.12
N ALA A 485 21.97 -93.21 -2.62
CA ALA A 485 21.10 -93.93 -1.69
C ALA A 485 20.54 -95.21 -2.34
N GLU A 486 19.94 -95.12 -3.53
CA GLU A 486 19.40 -96.26 -4.27
C GLU A 486 20.47 -97.33 -4.57
N ASN A 487 21.69 -96.91 -4.94
CA ASN A 487 22.81 -97.83 -5.16
C ASN A 487 23.26 -98.52 -3.86
N ARG A 488 23.23 -97.82 -2.72
CA ARG A 488 23.55 -98.36 -1.40
C ARG A 488 22.47 -99.34 -0.92
N GLU A 489 21.19 -98.99 -1.05
CA GLU A 489 20.07 -99.87 -0.69
C GLU A 489 20.08 -101.16 -1.51
N ARG A 490 20.25 -101.05 -2.84
CA ARG A 490 20.34 -102.23 -3.71
C ARG A 490 21.53 -103.12 -3.35
N HIS A 491 22.72 -102.55 -3.16
CA HIS A 491 23.88 -103.34 -2.73
C HIS A 491 23.67 -104.00 -1.37
N ASN A 492 23.09 -103.29 -0.39
CA ASN A 492 22.81 -103.86 0.93
C ASN A 492 21.83 -105.03 0.85
N ALA A 493 20.76 -104.93 0.04
CA ALA A 493 19.81 -106.01 -0.16
C ALA A 493 20.43 -107.22 -0.87
N ASP A 494 21.20 -107.00 -1.94
CA ASP A 494 21.94 -108.05 -2.65
C ASP A 494 22.96 -108.73 -1.72
N ASN A 495 23.70 -107.95 -0.93
CA ASN A 495 24.70 -108.43 0.03
C ASN A 495 24.06 -109.24 1.16
N GLN A 496 22.97 -108.76 1.76
CA GLN A 496 22.25 -109.47 2.82
C GLN A 496 21.67 -110.81 2.32
N ALA A 497 21.18 -110.86 1.08
CA ALA A 497 20.71 -112.09 0.46
C ALA A 497 21.86 -113.09 0.17
N GLU A 498 23.08 -112.61 0.00
CA GLU A 498 24.29 -113.43 -0.15
C GLU A 498 24.88 -113.87 1.19
N GLU A 499 24.85 -113.02 2.21
CA GLU A 499 25.20 -113.36 3.60
C GLU A 499 24.27 -114.45 4.16
N ALA A 500 22.95 -114.34 3.97
CA ALA A 500 22.01 -115.38 4.40
C ALA A 500 22.25 -116.74 3.71
N LYS A 501 22.72 -116.75 2.45
CA LYS A 501 23.15 -117.98 1.76
C LYS A 501 24.47 -118.50 2.34
N LEU A 502 25.42 -117.61 2.65
CA LEU A 502 26.68 -117.98 3.30
C LEU A 502 26.41 -118.63 4.66
N ASP A 503 25.57 -118.03 5.51
CA ASP A 503 25.19 -118.59 6.81
C ASP A 503 24.58 -119.99 6.67
N THR A 504 23.68 -120.17 5.70
CA THR A 504 23.09 -121.49 5.39
C THR A 504 24.15 -122.53 5.02
N ILE A 505 25.16 -122.15 4.23
CA ILE A 505 26.27 -123.05 3.85
C ILE A 505 27.25 -123.27 5.02
N LEU A 506 27.50 -122.27 5.86
CA LEU A 506 28.33 -122.40 7.06
C LEU A 506 27.69 -123.33 8.09
N ASP A 507 26.37 -123.29 8.28
CA ASP A 507 25.65 -124.25 9.11
C ASP A 507 25.70 -125.67 8.51
N ALA A 508 25.56 -125.82 7.19
CA ALA A 508 25.73 -127.11 6.51
C ALA A 508 27.17 -127.63 6.59
N LEU A 509 28.18 -126.75 6.64
CA LEU A 509 29.58 -127.08 6.86
C LEU A 509 29.82 -127.52 8.31
N ARG A 510 29.16 -126.89 9.28
CA ARG A 510 29.20 -127.26 10.71
C ARG A 510 28.52 -128.60 11.01
N GLN A 511 27.54 -129.01 10.21
CA GLN A 511 26.72 -130.22 10.40
C GLN A 511 27.07 -131.35 9.40
N GLY A 512 28.17 -131.24 8.65
CA GLY A 512 28.54 -132.18 7.58
C GLY A 512 28.75 -133.63 8.07
N PRO A 513 28.17 -134.65 7.38
CA PRO A 513 28.24 -136.04 7.82
C PRO A 513 29.55 -136.76 7.42
N ASP A 514 30.26 -136.28 6.40
CA ASP A 514 31.53 -136.84 5.92
C ASP A 514 32.47 -135.75 5.37
N GLY A 515 33.71 -136.14 5.07
CA GLY A 515 34.75 -135.21 4.58
C GLY A 515 34.48 -134.67 3.16
N ALA A 516 33.77 -135.41 2.31
CA ALA A 516 33.47 -134.99 0.94
C ALA A 516 32.38 -133.91 0.90
N ALA A 517 31.34 -134.04 1.74
CA ALA A 517 30.34 -133.01 1.96
C ALA A 517 30.97 -131.74 2.56
N LEU A 518 31.93 -131.90 3.49
CA LEU A 518 32.66 -130.77 4.08
C LEU A 518 33.48 -130.00 3.05
N GLU A 519 34.21 -130.69 2.17
CA GLU A 519 34.99 -130.09 1.08
C GLU A 519 34.09 -129.40 0.04
N SER A 520 32.96 -130.02 -0.31
CA SER A 520 31.96 -129.41 -1.20
C SER A 520 31.36 -128.12 -0.60
N ASN A 521 30.98 -128.14 0.68
CA ASN A 521 30.43 -126.98 1.37
C ASN A 521 31.48 -125.87 1.55
N LEU A 522 32.75 -126.22 1.81
CA LEU A 522 33.86 -125.26 1.88
C LEU A 522 34.09 -124.56 0.54
N ASN A 523 34.12 -125.32 -0.56
CA ASN A 523 34.24 -124.76 -1.91
C ASN A 523 33.05 -123.84 -2.26
N ALA A 524 31.83 -124.20 -1.85
CA ALA A 524 30.66 -123.36 -2.03
C ALA A 524 30.70 -122.07 -1.19
N ALA A 525 31.16 -122.13 0.07
CA ALA A 525 31.37 -120.95 0.92
C ALA A 525 32.44 -120.01 0.34
N LEU A 526 33.57 -120.55 -0.13
CA LEU A 526 34.61 -119.78 -0.82
C LEU A 526 34.10 -119.13 -2.12
N ALA A 527 33.20 -119.79 -2.85
CA ALA A 527 32.56 -119.22 -4.02
C ALA A 527 31.64 -118.03 -3.68
N ILE A 528 30.85 -118.13 -2.59
CA ILE A 528 30.03 -117.00 -2.10
C ILE A 528 30.92 -115.86 -1.59
N LEU A 529 31.97 -116.13 -0.82
CA LEU A 529 32.92 -115.11 -0.37
C LEU A 529 33.60 -114.38 -1.55
N THR A 530 33.92 -115.12 -2.61
CA THR A 530 34.45 -114.53 -3.86
C THR A 530 33.40 -113.65 -4.54
N ARG A 531 32.13 -114.09 -4.61
CA ARG A 531 31.02 -113.29 -5.15
C ARG A 531 30.75 -112.03 -4.33
N LEU A 532 30.76 -112.11 -3.00
CA LEU A 532 30.66 -110.96 -2.08
C LEU A 532 31.80 -109.96 -2.34
N LYS A 533 33.06 -110.42 -2.38
CA LYS A 533 34.22 -109.57 -2.70
C LYS A 533 34.05 -108.85 -4.04
N THR A 534 33.59 -109.55 -5.08
CA THR A 534 33.31 -108.95 -6.40
C THR A 534 32.13 -107.97 -6.34
N SER A 535 31.10 -108.22 -5.52
CA SER A 535 29.99 -107.29 -5.29
C SER A 535 30.47 -105.97 -4.68
N TYR A 536 31.27 -106.03 -3.61
CA TYR A 536 31.86 -104.82 -2.99
C TYR A 536 32.76 -104.04 -3.96
N GLN A 537 33.56 -104.73 -4.79
CA GLN A 537 34.38 -104.09 -5.82
C GLN A 537 33.51 -103.40 -6.88
N ASN A 538 32.45 -104.05 -7.35
CA ASN A 538 31.49 -103.48 -8.31
C ASN A 538 30.71 -102.30 -7.71
N PHE A 539 30.33 -102.38 -6.43
CA PHE A 539 29.67 -101.29 -5.71
C PHE A 539 30.60 -100.09 -5.57
N HIS A 540 31.85 -100.30 -5.15
CA HIS A 540 32.86 -99.25 -5.06
C HIS A 540 33.12 -98.58 -6.42
N ALA A 541 33.23 -99.37 -7.51
CA ALA A 541 33.37 -98.84 -8.86
C ALA A 541 32.16 -97.99 -9.29
N LYS A 542 30.93 -98.42 -8.98
CA LYS A 542 29.70 -97.63 -9.22
C LYS A 542 29.65 -96.35 -8.39
N GLN A 543 30.04 -96.41 -7.11
CA GLN A 543 30.12 -95.26 -6.21
C GLN A 543 31.11 -94.21 -6.75
N ILE A 544 32.33 -94.62 -7.11
CA ILE A 544 33.31 -93.72 -7.76
C ILE A 544 32.73 -93.14 -9.06
N GLY A 545 32.13 -93.98 -9.91
CA GLY A 545 31.48 -93.53 -11.15
C GLY A 545 30.44 -92.42 -10.91
N MET A 546 29.58 -92.59 -9.90
CA MET A 546 28.61 -91.57 -9.49
C MET A 546 29.30 -90.30 -8.96
N THR A 547 30.33 -90.41 -8.12
CA THR A 547 31.10 -89.25 -7.62
C THR A 547 31.75 -88.46 -8.76
N THR A 548 32.27 -89.13 -9.79
CA THR A 548 32.88 -88.44 -10.95
C THR A 548 31.89 -87.62 -11.79
N LEU A 549 30.57 -87.83 -11.64
CA LEU A 549 29.54 -87.03 -12.32
C LEU A 549 29.31 -85.66 -11.68
N TYR A 550 29.69 -85.46 -10.41
CA TYR A 550 29.44 -84.22 -9.67
C TYR A 550 30.15 -83.01 -10.31
N ILE A 551 31.44 -83.12 -10.61
CA ILE A 551 32.23 -81.99 -11.15
C ILE A 551 31.70 -81.53 -12.53
N PRO A 552 31.43 -82.42 -13.51
CA PRO A 552 30.77 -82.02 -14.76
C PRO A 552 29.40 -81.35 -14.56
N MET A 553 28.56 -81.89 -13.67
CA MET A 553 27.23 -81.36 -13.37
C MET A 553 27.28 -79.94 -12.81
N VAL A 554 28.19 -79.67 -11.86
CA VAL A 554 28.41 -78.32 -11.32
C VAL A 554 28.93 -77.37 -12.41
N LYS A 555 29.90 -77.81 -13.24
CA LYS A 555 30.42 -77.01 -14.37
C LYS A 555 29.31 -76.63 -15.36
N ASP A 556 28.44 -77.57 -15.74
CA ASP A 556 27.32 -77.32 -16.64
C ASP A 556 26.32 -76.29 -16.06
N LYS A 557 26.03 -76.36 -14.77
CA LYS A 557 25.18 -75.37 -14.08
C LYS A 557 25.82 -74.00 -13.98
N LEU A 558 27.13 -73.91 -13.76
CA LEU A 558 27.87 -72.64 -13.81
C LEU A 558 27.82 -72.02 -15.22
N TYR A 559 27.90 -72.83 -16.29
CA TYR A 559 27.74 -72.32 -17.66
C TYR A 559 26.35 -71.82 -17.99
N GLN A 560 25.32 -72.47 -17.47
CA GLN A 560 23.93 -72.02 -17.61
C GLN A 560 23.76 -70.65 -16.94
N TYR A 561 24.22 -70.51 -15.70
CA TYR A 561 24.19 -69.24 -14.97
C TYR A 561 24.99 -68.12 -15.65
N GLU A 562 26.21 -68.40 -16.11
CA GLU A 562 27.03 -67.43 -16.85
C GLU A 562 26.34 -66.98 -18.16
N ARG A 563 25.65 -67.90 -18.85
CA ARG A 563 24.87 -67.61 -20.06
C ARG A 563 23.67 -66.72 -19.76
N ASP A 564 22.94 -66.99 -18.67
CA ASP A 564 21.75 -66.23 -18.30
C ASP A 564 22.11 -64.82 -17.80
N ILE A 565 23.22 -64.65 -17.08
CA ILE A 565 23.83 -63.34 -16.81
C ILE A 565 24.17 -62.62 -18.12
N CYS A 566 24.94 -63.27 -19.02
CA CYS A 566 25.34 -62.63 -20.29
C CYS A 566 24.11 -62.19 -21.10
N LYS A 567 23.04 -62.98 -21.11
CA LYS A 567 21.77 -62.67 -21.77
C LYS A 567 21.05 -61.49 -21.10
N PHE A 568 20.98 -61.45 -19.76
CA PHE A 568 20.35 -60.37 -19.00
C PHE A 568 21.04 -59.02 -19.22
N PHE A 569 22.37 -58.98 -19.06
CA PHE A 569 23.19 -57.78 -19.29
C PHE A 569 23.46 -57.50 -20.79
N LYS A 570 22.97 -58.34 -21.71
CA LYS A 570 23.16 -58.25 -23.17
C LYS A 570 24.65 -58.23 -23.60
N LEU A 571 25.50 -58.92 -22.85
CA LEU A 571 26.94 -59.00 -23.09
C LEU A 571 27.25 -60.04 -24.17
N LYS A 572 28.15 -59.67 -25.10
CA LYS A 572 28.75 -60.61 -26.07
C LYS A 572 30.14 -61.01 -25.57
N ARG A 573 30.40 -62.31 -25.42
CA ARG A 573 31.76 -62.79 -25.11
C ARG A 573 32.69 -62.53 -26.30
N TYR A 574 33.85 -61.94 -26.04
CA TYR A 574 34.97 -61.91 -26.97
C TYR A 574 35.93 -63.06 -26.64
N ASN A 575 35.92 -64.09 -27.49
CA ASN A 575 36.95 -65.13 -27.65
C ASN A 575 37.73 -65.63 -26.41
N LYS A 576 37.18 -66.63 -25.72
CA LYS A 576 37.77 -67.98 -25.58
C LYS A 576 36.76 -68.92 -24.89
N LEU A 577 37.08 -70.22 -24.83
CA LEU A 577 36.13 -71.27 -24.45
C LEU A 577 35.47 -71.05 -23.07
N PRO A 578 34.24 -71.57 -22.85
CA PRO A 578 33.71 -71.78 -21.51
C PRO A 578 34.74 -72.54 -20.62
N PHE A 579 34.98 -72.04 -19.38
CA PHE A 579 35.88 -72.56 -18.32
C PHE A 579 36.59 -73.91 -18.58
N SER A 580 37.57 -73.88 -19.49
CA SER A 580 38.37 -75.02 -19.95
C SER A 580 37.67 -76.39 -19.97
N GLN A 581 37.24 -76.81 -21.16
CA GLN A 581 36.89 -78.20 -21.43
C GLN A 581 38.13 -79.14 -21.52
N THR A 582 39.31 -78.66 -21.13
CA THR A 582 40.58 -79.42 -21.13
C THR A 582 41.41 -79.07 -19.88
N ASP A 583 41.18 -79.79 -18.79
CA ASP A 583 42.24 -80.31 -17.92
C ASP A 583 41.63 -81.33 -16.94
N PRO A 584 42.10 -82.60 -16.92
CA PRO A 584 41.63 -83.63 -15.99
C PRO A 584 42.47 -83.74 -14.71
N ASN A 585 43.53 -82.94 -14.57
CA ASN A 585 44.44 -82.95 -13.42
C ASN A 585 44.46 -81.57 -12.74
N ASP A 586 43.62 -81.38 -11.73
CA ASP A 586 43.87 -80.41 -10.67
C ASP A 586 43.59 -81.13 -9.35
N ASP A 587 44.66 -81.56 -8.70
CA ASP A 587 44.59 -82.43 -7.53
C ASP A 587 44.06 -81.72 -6.28
N CYS A 588 43.38 -82.52 -5.46
CA CYS A 588 42.93 -82.14 -4.13
C CYS A 588 44.11 -81.70 -3.24
N ILE A 589 44.08 -80.46 -2.75
CA ILE A 589 44.81 -80.06 -1.52
C ILE A 589 43.86 -79.30 -0.61
N CYS A 590 43.30 -80.01 0.37
CA CYS A 590 42.85 -79.41 1.63
C CYS A 590 44.06 -79.17 2.52
N ALA A 591 44.26 -77.93 2.96
CA ALA A 591 45.08 -77.63 4.14
C ALA A 591 44.58 -76.34 4.79
N ASP A 592 43.99 -76.47 5.98
CA ASP A 592 43.75 -75.33 6.87
C ASP A 592 45.08 -74.73 7.32
N THR A 593 45.14 -73.41 7.51
CA THR A 593 45.47 -72.82 8.82
C THR A 593 45.26 -71.30 8.84
N ALA A 594 45.05 -70.77 10.04
CA ALA A 594 44.55 -69.42 10.27
C ALA A 594 45.64 -68.34 10.40
N SER A 595 45.22 -67.09 10.23
CA SER A 595 45.68 -65.89 10.96
C SER A 595 47.20 -65.61 11.07
N THR A 596 47.67 -64.59 10.37
CA THR A 596 48.11 -63.32 11.02
C THR A 596 48.48 -62.23 10.00
N SER A 597 48.13 -60.98 10.31
CA SER A 597 48.77 -59.79 9.70
C SER A 597 50.21 -59.67 10.23
N PRO A 598 51.12 -59.00 9.50
CA PRO A 598 51.28 -57.58 9.80
C PRO A 598 51.60 -56.66 8.60
N GLU A 599 51.60 -55.37 8.92
CA GLU A 599 51.99 -54.20 8.14
C GLU A 599 53.34 -54.31 7.39
N SER A 600 53.50 -53.53 6.31
CA SER A 600 54.48 -52.40 6.28
C SER A 600 55.10 -52.08 4.90
N SER A 601 54.69 -50.90 4.39
CA SER A 601 55.56 -49.89 3.75
C SER A 601 56.01 -49.97 2.26
N ARG A 602 55.73 -48.85 1.58
CA ARG A 602 56.62 -48.04 0.71
C ARG A 602 57.35 -48.72 -0.47
N LYS A 603 56.99 -48.31 -1.70
CA LYS A 603 57.77 -47.29 -2.48
C LYS A 603 57.14 -46.88 -3.84
N SER A 604 56.88 -45.57 -3.96
CA SER A 604 57.21 -44.65 -5.09
C SER A 604 57.13 -45.09 -6.57
N SER A 605 56.33 -44.34 -7.36
CA SER A 605 56.50 -43.90 -8.79
C SER A 605 55.22 -44.04 -9.62
N LYS A 606 54.90 -43.19 -10.63
CA LYS A 606 55.44 -41.86 -10.99
C LYS A 606 54.42 -41.00 -11.78
N THR A 607 54.35 -39.72 -11.45
CA THR A 607 54.16 -38.53 -12.31
C THR A 607 53.83 -38.70 -13.81
N ILE A 608 52.68 -38.17 -14.24
CA ILE A 608 52.52 -37.40 -15.50
C ILE A 608 51.62 -36.18 -15.19
N THR A 609 51.93 -35.04 -15.80
CA THR A 609 51.36 -33.72 -15.48
C THR A 609 50.85 -33.02 -16.74
N SER A 610 49.98 -32.01 -16.56
CA SER A 610 49.80 -30.86 -17.48
C SER A 610 48.80 -31.08 -18.66
N PRO A 611 48.34 -30.01 -19.35
CA PRO A 611 47.00 -29.47 -19.09
C PRO A 611 46.23 -29.09 -20.38
N SER A 612 45.09 -28.40 -20.26
CA SER A 612 44.65 -27.48 -21.32
C SER A 612 43.85 -26.30 -20.75
N GLN A 613 44.06 -25.11 -21.33
CA GLN A 613 43.54 -23.83 -20.88
C GLN A 613 42.61 -23.22 -21.94
N GLN A 614 41.42 -22.76 -21.50
CA GLN A 614 40.77 -21.50 -21.94
C GLN A 614 40.37 -21.37 -23.45
N PRO A 615 39.65 -20.31 -23.92
CA PRO A 615 39.55 -18.96 -23.36
C PRO A 615 38.17 -18.29 -23.21
N SER A 616 38.21 -17.22 -22.43
CA SER A 616 37.16 -16.23 -22.17
C SER A 616 36.84 -15.36 -23.40
N LYS A 617 35.64 -14.76 -23.42
CA LYS A 617 35.41 -13.47 -24.09
C LYS A 617 34.57 -12.55 -23.20
N LEU A 618 35.13 -11.39 -22.85
CA LEU A 618 34.38 -10.20 -22.45
C LEU A 618 33.84 -9.51 -23.69
N LEU A 619 32.69 -8.83 -23.58
CA LEU A 619 32.58 -7.44 -24.01
C LEU A 619 31.50 -6.69 -23.21
N SER A 620 31.74 -5.41 -22.98
CA SER A 620 30.82 -4.38 -22.49
C SER A 620 29.76 -4.03 -23.57
N GLN A 621 28.70 -3.22 -23.38
CA GLN A 621 28.37 -2.19 -22.39
C GLN A 621 26.87 -1.77 -22.53
N THR A 622 26.41 -0.84 -21.70
CA THR A 622 25.27 0.12 -21.83
C THR A 622 24.09 -0.04 -20.87
N GLU A 623 23.71 1.10 -20.27
CA GLU A 623 22.64 1.27 -19.29
C GLU A 623 21.36 1.78 -19.97
N LYS A 624 20.20 1.37 -19.46
CA LYS A 624 19.01 2.23 -19.26
C LYS A 624 18.00 1.54 -18.33
N PRO A 625 17.16 2.29 -17.60
CA PRO A 625 16.35 1.73 -16.52
C PRO A 625 15.03 1.15 -17.04
N SER A 626 14.69 -0.05 -16.59
CA SER A 626 13.37 -0.64 -16.77
C SER A 626 12.89 -1.28 -15.46
N SER A 627 11.72 -0.87 -14.99
CA SER A 627 11.06 -1.44 -13.82
C SER A 627 10.56 -2.86 -14.11
N SER A 628 11.28 -3.87 -13.65
CA SER A 628 10.75 -5.22 -13.44
C SER A 628 11.05 -5.69 -12.02
N PHE A 629 10.01 -6.12 -11.30
CA PHE A 629 10.17 -6.90 -10.07
C PHE A 629 10.46 -8.36 -10.46
N ASP A 630 11.63 -8.59 -11.05
CA ASP A 630 12.15 -9.94 -11.32
C ASP A 630 12.63 -10.58 -10.01
N ILE A 631 11.69 -11.14 -9.25
CA ILE A 631 12.04 -12.06 -8.15
C ILE A 631 12.52 -13.37 -8.77
N GLN A 632 13.83 -13.42 -9.07
CA GLN A 632 14.49 -14.67 -9.40
C GLN A 632 14.39 -15.62 -8.20
N GLY A 633 13.48 -16.58 -8.29
CA GLY A 633 13.39 -17.69 -7.35
C GLY A 633 14.74 -18.43 -7.30
N PRO A 634 15.19 -18.88 -6.10
CA PRO A 634 16.50 -19.50 -5.98
C PRO A 634 16.51 -20.84 -6.71
N LYS A 635 17.29 -20.93 -7.79
CA LYS A 635 17.58 -22.18 -8.53
C LYS A 635 18.28 -23.27 -7.69
N SER A 636 18.50 -23.00 -6.39
CA SER A 636 19.28 -23.78 -5.43
C SER A 636 18.61 -25.10 -5.00
N LEU A 637 17.31 -25.10 -4.71
CA LEU A 637 16.62 -26.30 -4.23
C LEU A 637 16.48 -27.37 -5.32
N VAL A 638 16.25 -26.99 -6.58
CA VAL A 638 16.18 -27.94 -7.71
C VAL A 638 17.56 -28.55 -8.00
N SER A 639 18.66 -27.81 -7.79
CA SER A 639 20.03 -28.34 -7.93
C SER A 639 20.46 -29.30 -6.81
N LEU A 640 19.66 -29.48 -5.76
CA LEU A 640 19.86 -30.55 -4.76
C LEU A 640 19.18 -31.87 -5.16
N PHE A 641 18.23 -31.84 -6.09
CA PHE A 641 17.45 -33.02 -6.52
C PHE A 641 17.88 -33.63 -7.87
N LEU A 642 18.93 -33.10 -8.50
CA LEU A 642 19.52 -33.57 -9.77
C LEU A 642 20.96 -34.06 -9.57
#